data_AF-A0A3S1CDV1-F1
#
_entry.id   AF-A0A3S1CDV1-F1
#
_cell.length_a   1.000
_cell.length_b   1.000
_cell.length_c   1.000
_cell.angle_alpha   90.00
_cell.angle_beta   90.00
_cell.angle_gamma   90.00
#
_symmetry.space_group_name_H-M   'P 1'
#
loop_
_entity.id
_entity.type
_entity.pdbx_description
1 polymer ?
#
loop_
_entity_poly.entity_id
_entity_poly.type
_entity_poly.pdbx_seq_one_letter_code
_entity_poly.pdbx_strand_id
1 'polypeptide(L)'
;MSQDKSQNVQQFPPFNDKNEEAPDIGGGLPVIEYWAKHTISPEGPKLWKTLLHHSACLSCSWGTGGQKGGFTNEDGEKLQRCMKSVEAISAEIKPGIKQQFFEQQSITELQKLTSMEADRLGRLSFPMILRAGKSHYERISWSEIYQIAEAGFRKTPERVASYSSGRSSNEAAFLLQLMMRSLGSNNLADCSDLCHAPSTYGLQQMFGTKTSIVSLESLNEADCVVLSGANSAYNHPRLMNELIKLRERGGKIIVINPIMEIGLVKFGSPAFPIKSLIPGSDIASLYLQLIPGSDSVLFTGIQKALIETGNIKTEFLQAYTEGWEAVVENARSISWETITEICGVSQAEIEAAAAIISNASCVVFGWAMGITQHQNGVDNVYSIGNTALMSGNIGREGAGVMPVRGHSNVQGFGSMGVTSQKIKKGLQEALERLLGRSLSTVKGYDTRSLIEAADEHKVDTLICLGGNLYGANPDSTQAKRALGNIETIIYLATKPNLGHFHGLAKQNTIVIPVLNRFENPHKTTVESGNNFVRLNDEGKTHLKNADLIPEVEFLTELAHRIHGEYPVDWRQLRDTKFIRKLIAQTVPGYEKIGTIDETKEEFTIGGRIINTPHFPTENGKAKMFVTLLPQLTLPDRKAFGASEQTQGIVVALITARSYAQHNTVVYQIEDKYRGMPHRNCILMNRIDLEKAGLKEHQRVTVKGNAGKLENVEIIHGAVRPGAALMFYPEVNVIFNAQVDKRAGTPAYKRVPVFVYAN
;
A
#
# COMPACT_ATOMS: atom_id res chain seq x y z
N MET A 1 2.76 -42.08 -30.06
CA MET A 1 4.02 -41.34 -29.82
C MET A 1 3.77 -39.85 -30.02
N SER A 2 3.49 -39.14 -28.94
CA SER A 2 3.47 -37.66 -28.87
C SER A 2 3.46 -37.29 -27.37
N GLN A 3 4.51 -37.73 -26.66
CA GLN A 3 4.85 -37.28 -25.32
C GLN A 3 6.03 -36.31 -25.44
N ASP A 4 6.02 -35.28 -24.59
CA ASP A 4 7.14 -34.38 -24.25
C ASP A 4 7.74 -33.48 -25.33
N LYS A 5 7.01 -32.41 -25.67
CA LYS A 5 7.61 -31.14 -26.13
C LYS A 5 7.23 -29.92 -25.27
N SER A 6 6.86 -30.10 -24.00
CA SER A 6 6.77 -28.99 -23.03
C SER A 6 8.10 -28.81 -22.29
N GLN A 7 9.19 -28.61 -23.03
CA GLN A 7 10.44 -28.15 -22.43
C GLN A 7 10.24 -26.72 -21.92
N ASN A 8 10.45 -26.55 -20.61
CA ASN A 8 10.42 -25.31 -19.83
C ASN A 8 10.36 -24.03 -20.67
N VAL A 9 9.16 -23.45 -20.78
CA VAL A 9 8.94 -22.19 -21.53
C VAL A 9 9.59 -21.00 -20.82
N GLN A 10 9.94 -21.14 -19.53
CA GLN A 10 10.52 -20.06 -18.73
C GLN A 10 12.01 -19.88 -18.96
N GLN A 11 12.40 -18.70 -19.44
CA GLN A 11 13.79 -18.43 -19.82
C GLN A 11 14.67 -18.01 -18.63
N PHE A 12 14.32 -16.97 -17.84
CA PHE A 12 15.22 -16.48 -16.76
C PHE A 12 14.58 -15.58 -15.70
N PRO A 13 15.14 -15.59 -14.47
CA PRO A 13 15.92 -16.69 -13.88
C PRO A 13 15.09 -17.98 -13.73
N PRO A 14 15.71 -19.16 -13.91
CA PRO A 14 15.00 -20.42 -13.73
C PRO A 14 14.56 -20.56 -12.26
N PHE A 15 13.45 -21.26 -12.00
CA PHE A 15 12.90 -21.47 -10.65
C PHE A 15 13.92 -21.99 -9.60
N ASN A 16 14.98 -22.66 -10.05
CA ASN A 16 16.00 -23.25 -9.18
C ASN A 16 17.15 -22.29 -8.86
N ASP A 17 17.24 -21.13 -9.50
CA ASP A 17 18.28 -20.13 -9.27
C ASP A 17 17.91 -19.27 -8.06
N LYS A 18 17.95 -19.88 -6.88
CA LYS A 18 17.64 -19.25 -5.59
C LYS A 18 18.90 -19.11 -4.74
N ASN A 19 18.82 -18.19 -3.78
CA ASN A 19 19.79 -18.10 -2.69
C ASN A 19 19.77 -19.43 -1.89
N GLU A 20 20.94 -20.01 -1.63
CA GLU A 20 21.05 -21.29 -0.90
C GLU A 20 20.53 -21.20 0.55
N GLU A 21 20.54 -20.02 1.15
CA GLU A 21 19.99 -19.75 2.48
C GLU A 21 18.47 -19.51 2.47
N ALA A 22 17.85 -19.35 1.30
CA ALA A 22 16.41 -19.17 1.18
C ALA A 22 15.65 -20.52 1.31
N PRO A 23 14.48 -20.54 1.96
CA PRO A 23 13.71 -21.77 2.14
C PRO A 23 13.11 -22.27 0.82
N ASP A 24 12.73 -23.57 0.79
CA ASP A 24 12.03 -24.19 -0.33
C ASP A 24 10.54 -23.82 -0.42
N ILE A 25 9.97 -23.34 0.68
CA ILE A 25 8.56 -22.97 0.81
C ILE A 25 8.41 -21.62 1.50
N GLY A 26 7.51 -20.79 0.98
CA GLY A 26 6.96 -19.68 1.75
C GLY A 26 5.93 -20.18 2.77
N GLY A 27 5.65 -19.39 3.80
CA GLY A 27 4.72 -19.75 4.87
C GLY A 27 5.26 -20.87 5.78
N GLY A 28 4.40 -21.83 6.12
CA GLY A 28 4.77 -23.10 6.76
C GLY A 28 5.05 -23.05 8.26
N LEU A 29 5.90 -23.98 8.72
CA LEU A 29 6.30 -24.13 10.13
C LEU A 29 6.80 -22.83 10.79
N PRO A 30 7.59 -21.95 10.14
CA PRO A 30 8.00 -20.68 10.74
C PRO A 30 6.83 -19.80 11.21
N VAL A 31 5.70 -19.85 10.52
CA VAL A 31 4.49 -19.12 10.94
C VAL A 31 3.93 -19.73 12.23
N ILE A 32 3.88 -21.06 12.33
CA ILE A 32 3.38 -21.76 13.52
C ILE A 32 4.32 -21.55 14.70
N GLU A 33 5.63 -21.66 14.51
CA GLU A 33 6.64 -21.39 15.53
C GLU A 33 6.53 -19.96 16.06
N TYR A 34 6.34 -18.99 15.15
CA TYR A 34 6.12 -17.60 15.55
C TYR A 34 4.88 -17.47 16.44
N TRP A 35 3.76 -18.09 16.04
CA TRP A 35 2.52 -18.07 16.81
C TRP A 35 2.66 -18.75 18.17
N ALA A 36 3.30 -19.92 18.22
CA ALA A 36 3.55 -20.66 19.45
C ALA A 36 4.39 -19.82 20.41
N LYS A 37 5.52 -19.26 19.93
CA LYS A 37 6.42 -18.40 20.70
C LYS A 37 5.70 -17.19 21.33
N HIS A 38 4.81 -16.54 20.58
CA HIS A 38 4.07 -15.39 21.09
C HIS A 38 2.90 -15.80 22.00
N THR A 39 2.30 -16.96 21.77
CA THR A 39 1.23 -17.51 22.61
C THR A 39 1.74 -17.89 24.01
N ILE A 40 2.93 -18.49 24.10
CA ILE A 40 3.53 -18.90 25.38
C ILE A 40 4.30 -17.77 26.08
N SER A 41 4.41 -16.60 25.45
CA SER A 41 5.08 -15.43 26.04
C SER A 41 4.29 -14.86 27.23
N PRO A 42 4.92 -14.08 28.12
CA PRO A 42 4.21 -13.36 29.20
C PRO A 42 3.07 -12.48 28.69
N GLU A 43 3.17 -11.95 27.47
CA GLU A 43 2.14 -11.15 26.80
C GLU A 43 1.05 -12.00 26.13
N GLY A 44 1.19 -13.33 26.09
CA GLY A 44 0.30 -14.27 25.43
C GLY A 44 -1.19 -14.11 25.77
N PRO A 45 -1.59 -14.09 27.05
CA PRO A 45 -3.01 -13.91 27.43
C PRO A 45 -3.61 -12.61 26.88
N LYS A 46 -2.83 -11.54 26.89
CA LYS A 46 -3.24 -10.23 26.39
C LYS A 46 -3.30 -10.18 24.87
N LEU A 47 -2.34 -10.82 24.21
CA LEU A 47 -2.34 -11.02 22.76
C LEU A 47 -3.60 -11.75 22.31
N TRP A 48 -3.94 -12.87 22.95
CA TRP A 48 -5.14 -13.64 22.62
C TRP A 48 -6.44 -12.90 22.91
N LYS A 49 -6.51 -12.17 24.04
CA LYS A 49 -7.64 -11.27 24.31
C LYS A 49 -7.85 -10.25 23.18
N THR A 50 -6.75 -9.69 22.66
CA THR A 50 -6.81 -8.69 21.57
C THR A 50 -7.12 -9.33 20.22
N LEU A 51 -6.58 -10.52 19.94
CA LEU A 51 -6.86 -11.28 18.72
C LEU A 51 -8.32 -11.74 18.62
N LEU A 52 -8.96 -12.00 19.75
CA LEU A 52 -10.37 -12.42 19.83
C LEU A 52 -11.35 -11.23 19.90
N HIS A 53 -10.85 -10.00 19.99
CA HIS A 53 -11.69 -8.81 19.99
C HIS A 53 -12.51 -8.71 18.71
N HIS A 54 -13.76 -8.23 18.82
CA HIS A 54 -14.66 -7.99 17.69
C HIS A 54 -14.31 -6.69 16.93
N SER A 55 -13.07 -6.63 16.44
CA SER A 55 -12.58 -5.53 15.61
C SER A 55 -11.79 -6.07 14.42
N ALA A 56 -11.83 -5.32 13.33
CA ALA A 56 -11.08 -5.60 12.13
C ALA A 56 -9.57 -5.55 12.39
N CYS A 57 -8.84 -6.41 11.69
CA CYS A 57 -7.38 -6.52 11.78
C CYS A 57 -6.66 -5.20 11.46
N LEU A 58 -5.65 -4.84 12.28
CA LEU A 58 -4.85 -3.62 12.12
C LEU A 58 -3.89 -3.63 10.91
N SER A 59 -3.57 -4.81 10.33
CA SER A 59 -2.47 -4.94 9.39
C SER A 59 -2.82 -4.54 7.94
N CYS A 60 -3.22 -5.49 7.09
CA CYS A 60 -3.42 -5.28 5.66
C CYS A 60 -4.89 -5.08 5.26
N SER A 61 -5.11 -4.60 4.04
CA SER A 61 -6.44 -4.34 3.49
C SER A 61 -7.28 -5.60 3.21
N TRP A 62 -6.70 -6.80 3.24
CA TRP A 62 -7.42 -8.06 2.97
C TRP A 62 -8.38 -8.46 4.11
N GLY A 63 -8.55 -7.62 5.13
CA GLY A 63 -9.68 -7.58 6.10
C GLY A 63 -10.11 -8.90 6.75
N THR A 64 -9.86 -9.08 8.05
CA THR A 64 -10.41 -10.17 8.89
C THR A 64 -10.85 -9.59 10.23
N GLY A 65 -11.72 -10.27 10.94
CA GLY A 65 -12.27 -9.80 12.20
C GLY A 65 -13.61 -9.11 12.04
N GLY A 66 -13.85 -8.13 12.90
CA GLY A 66 -15.14 -7.46 12.98
C GLY A 66 -16.16 -8.30 13.77
N GLN A 67 -17.44 -8.13 13.46
CA GLN A 67 -18.54 -8.70 14.25
C GLN A 67 -18.65 -10.23 14.14
N LYS A 68 -18.06 -10.84 13.10
CA LYS A 68 -17.96 -12.31 12.96
C LYS A 68 -16.81 -12.93 13.77
N GLY A 69 -16.09 -12.14 14.55
CA GLY A 69 -14.97 -12.55 15.41
C GLY A 69 -13.60 -12.45 14.73
N GLY A 70 -12.54 -12.26 15.52
CA GLY A 70 -11.20 -11.87 15.07
C GLY A 70 -10.49 -12.79 14.06
N PHE A 71 -10.98 -14.00 13.84
CA PHE A 71 -10.38 -15.01 12.95
C PHE A 71 -11.27 -15.35 11.75
N THR A 72 -12.27 -14.51 11.48
CA THR A 72 -13.27 -14.78 10.45
C THR A 72 -13.15 -13.77 9.29
N ASN A 73 -13.25 -14.23 8.04
CA ASN A 73 -13.31 -13.35 6.85
C ASN A 73 -14.75 -12.86 6.57
N GLU A 74 -14.94 -12.10 5.49
CA GLU A 74 -16.26 -11.62 5.06
C GLU A 74 -17.27 -12.76 4.79
N ASP A 75 -16.82 -13.90 4.26
CA ASP A 75 -17.67 -15.05 3.92
C ASP A 75 -18.01 -15.94 5.14
N GLY A 76 -17.39 -15.69 6.30
CA GLY A 76 -17.66 -16.48 7.52
C GLY A 76 -16.65 -17.62 7.77
N GLU A 77 -15.65 -17.78 6.92
CA GLU A 77 -14.62 -18.81 7.07
C GLU A 77 -13.72 -18.53 8.27
N LYS A 78 -13.38 -19.60 9.00
CA LYS A 78 -12.56 -19.55 10.22
C LYS A 78 -11.07 -19.66 9.92
N LEU A 79 -10.24 -19.39 10.93
CA LEU A 79 -8.76 -19.44 10.86
C LEU A 79 -8.14 -18.44 9.86
N GLN A 80 -8.85 -17.36 9.56
CA GLN A 80 -8.46 -16.34 8.60
C GLN A 80 -7.59 -15.26 9.27
N ARG A 81 -6.43 -15.62 9.81
CA ARG A 81 -5.51 -14.66 10.48
C ARG A 81 -4.04 -15.00 10.17
N CYS A 82 -3.24 -13.98 9.85
CA CYS A 82 -1.85 -14.16 9.44
C CYS A 82 -0.83 -13.68 10.50
N MET A 83 0.42 -14.12 10.37
CA MET A 83 1.56 -13.68 11.20
C MET A 83 1.67 -12.16 11.30
N LYS A 84 1.46 -11.45 10.18
CA LYS A 84 1.50 -9.97 10.14
C LYS A 84 0.51 -9.32 11.10
N SER A 85 -0.65 -9.95 11.31
CA SER A 85 -1.59 -9.45 12.30
C SER A 85 -1.07 -9.66 13.72
N VAL A 86 -0.41 -10.77 13.99
CA VAL A 86 0.15 -11.06 15.32
C VAL A 86 1.25 -10.04 15.60
N GLU A 87 2.17 -9.81 14.66
CA GLU A 87 3.20 -8.76 14.77
C GLU A 87 2.61 -7.37 15.06
N ALA A 88 1.59 -6.96 14.29
CA ALA A 88 0.95 -5.66 14.48
C ALA A 88 0.31 -5.53 15.87
N ILE A 89 -0.38 -6.57 16.36
CA ILE A 89 -0.98 -6.56 17.70
C ILE A 89 0.11 -6.63 18.79
N SER A 90 1.11 -7.50 18.64
CA SER A 90 2.24 -7.64 19.55
C SER A 90 3.00 -6.32 19.72
N ALA A 91 3.15 -5.54 18.66
CA ALA A 91 3.75 -4.20 18.71
C ALA A 91 2.87 -3.21 19.49
N GLU A 92 1.55 -3.29 19.32
CA GLU A 92 0.57 -2.42 19.97
C GLU A 92 0.35 -2.73 21.45
N ILE A 93 0.51 -3.98 21.89
CA ILE A 93 0.35 -4.39 23.30
C ILE A 93 1.61 -4.17 24.15
N LYS A 94 2.66 -3.53 23.62
CA LYS A 94 3.85 -3.20 24.40
C LYS A 94 3.54 -2.24 25.55
N PRO A 95 4.35 -2.26 26.64
CA PRO A 95 4.26 -1.27 27.71
C PRO A 95 4.41 0.17 27.20
N GLY A 96 3.94 1.12 27.99
CA GLY A 96 4.14 2.54 27.72
C GLY A 96 5.60 2.93 27.93
N ILE A 97 6.11 3.82 27.08
CA ILE A 97 7.43 4.44 27.26
C ILE A 97 7.39 5.25 28.55
N LYS A 98 8.42 5.12 29.38
CA LYS A 98 8.53 5.87 30.63
C LYS A 98 8.84 7.33 30.32
N GLN A 99 8.27 8.25 31.11
CA GLN A 99 8.47 9.69 30.91
C GLN A 99 9.96 10.07 30.90
N GLN A 100 10.74 9.51 31.83
CA GLN A 100 12.17 9.81 31.95
C GLN A 100 12.98 9.47 30.69
N PHE A 101 12.49 8.59 29.81
CA PHE A 101 13.20 8.23 28.59
C PHE A 101 13.39 9.44 27.67
N PHE A 102 12.32 10.19 27.38
CA PHE A 102 12.39 11.35 26.49
C PHE A 102 13.06 12.57 27.14
N GLU A 103 13.09 12.63 28.48
CA GLU A 103 13.85 13.62 29.24
C GLU A 103 15.36 13.37 29.18
N GLN A 104 15.78 12.11 29.03
CA GLN A 104 17.19 11.70 29.02
C GLN A 104 17.77 11.54 27.61
N GLN A 105 16.92 11.27 26.61
CA GLN A 105 17.34 11.02 25.24
C GLN A 105 17.19 12.28 24.39
N SER A 106 18.32 12.83 23.96
CA SER A 106 18.30 13.96 23.05
C SER A 106 17.77 13.55 21.67
N ILE A 107 17.26 14.51 20.91
CA ILE A 107 16.84 14.32 19.52
C ILE A 107 17.96 13.72 18.66
N THR A 108 19.21 14.13 18.89
CA THR A 108 20.36 13.59 18.17
C THR A 108 20.57 12.10 18.44
N GLU A 109 20.33 11.64 19.68
CA GLU A 109 20.39 10.20 20.00
C GLU A 109 19.18 9.46 19.42
N LEU A 110 17.98 10.02 19.50
CA LEU A 110 16.77 9.43 18.91
C LEU A 110 16.88 9.28 17.38
N GLN A 111 17.59 10.19 16.71
CA GLN A 111 17.85 10.13 15.26
C GLN A 111 18.81 9.01 14.84
N LYS A 112 19.51 8.35 15.78
CA LYS A 112 20.36 7.17 15.49
C LYS A 112 19.57 5.87 15.49
N LEU A 113 18.35 5.88 16.01
CA LEU A 113 17.52 4.67 16.10
C LEU A 113 17.10 4.22 14.70
N THR A 114 17.21 2.92 14.46
CA THR A 114 16.56 2.26 13.33
C THR A 114 15.04 2.24 13.54
N SER A 115 14.29 1.94 12.47
CA SER A 115 12.83 1.79 12.60
C SER A 115 12.45 0.70 13.62
N MET A 116 13.23 -0.37 13.71
CA MET A 116 12.95 -1.48 14.62
C MET A 116 13.19 -1.06 16.07
N GLU A 117 14.28 -0.34 16.34
CA GLU A 117 14.57 0.17 17.68
C GLU A 117 13.52 1.19 18.13
N ALA A 118 13.12 2.09 17.22
CA ALA A 118 12.02 3.02 17.48
C ALA A 118 10.73 2.28 17.87
N ASP A 119 10.28 1.30 17.07
CA ASP A 119 9.08 0.50 17.40
C ASP A 119 9.19 -0.21 18.76
N ARG A 120 10.38 -0.73 19.08
CA ARG A 120 10.66 -1.47 20.31
C ARG A 120 10.68 -0.62 21.57
N LEU A 121 10.78 0.72 21.47
CA LEU A 121 10.69 1.61 22.64
C LEU A 121 9.41 1.38 23.44
N GLY A 122 8.30 1.06 22.77
CA GLY A 122 7.01 0.78 23.41
C GLY A 122 5.87 1.58 22.83
N ARG A 123 4.83 1.83 23.63
CA ARG A 123 3.68 2.68 23.28
C ARG A 123 3.91 4.11 23.77
N LEU A 124 3.50 5.09 22.97
CA LEU A 124 3.39 6.46 23.46
C LEU A 124 2.28 6.51 24.51
N SER A 125 2.53 7.18 25.64
CA SER A 125 1.66 7.13 26.84
C SER A 125 1.34 8.50 27.44
N PHE A 126 1.92 9.57 26.91
CA PHE A 126 1.63 10.95 27.29
C PHE A 126 1.97 11.91 26.13
N PRO A 127 1.29 13.06 26.01
CA PRO A 127 1.62 14.06 25.00
C PRO A 127 2.98 14.69 25.24
N MET A 128 3.71 14.94 24.15
CA MET A 128 5.03 15.58 24.20
C MET A 128 5.20 16.61 23.09
N ILE A 129 6.09 17.57 23.33
CA ILE A 129 6.45 18.63 22.40
C ILE A 129 7.96 18.80 22.30
N LEU A 130 8.45 19.04 21.09
CA LEU A 130 9.78 19.57 20.85
C LEU A 130 9.62 21.00 20.34
N ARG A 131 10.19 21.97 21.07
CA ARG A 131 10.19 23.39 20.70
C ARG A 131 11.47 23.78 19.98
N ALA A 132 11.41 24.87 19.22
CA ALA A 132 12.58 25.47 18.59
C ALA A 132 13.75 25.62 19.58
N GLY A 133 14.95 25.21 19.15
CA GLY A 133 16.18 25.30 19.94
C GLY A 133 16.31 24.30 21.10
N LYS A 134 15.29 23.47 21.37
CA LYS A 134 15.37 22.42 22.38
C LYS A 134 15.99 21.14 21.80
N SER A 135 16.67 20.39 22.66
CA SER A 135 17.32 19.12 22.30
C SER A 135 16.56 17.90 22.80
N HIS A 136 15.48 18.06 23.57
CA HIS A 136 14.72 16.98 24.20
C HIS A 136 13.22 17.23 24.02
N TYR A 137 12.44 16.14 24.00
CA TYR A 137 10.99 16.21 24.09
C TYR A 137 10.56 16.55 25.52
N GLU A 138 9.69 17.53 25.66
CA GLU A 138 9.09 17.96 26.94
C GLU A 138 7.64 17.48 27.01
N ARG A 139 7.14 17.15 28.21
CA ARG A 139 5.71 16.87 28.39
C ARG A 139 4.90 18.15 28.19
N ILE A 140 3.73 18.04 27.56
CA ILE A 140 2.84 19.18 27.30
C ILE A 140 1.42 18.89 27.82
N SER A 141 0.72 19.94 28.26
CA SER A 141 -0.67 19.86 28.74
C SER A 141 -1.69 19.94 27.59
N TRP A 142 -2.87 19.33 27.76
CA TRP A 142 -3.95 19.40 26.75
C TRP A 142 -4.39 20.82 26.42
N SER A 143 -4.47 21.71 27.41
CA SER A 143 -4.83 23.11 27.17
C SER A 143 -3.83 23.80 26.24
N GLU A 144 -2.54 23.54 26.44
CA GLU A 144 -1.49 24.10 25.58
C GLU A 144 -1.48 23.47 24.19
N ILE A 145 -1.71 22.14 24.07
CA ILE A 145 -1.83 21.46 22.77
C ILE A 145 -2.93 22.13 21.94
N TYR A 146 -4.13 22.30 22.51
CA TYR A 146 -5.24 22.93 21.79
C TYR A 146 -4.97 24.40 21.47
N GLN A 147 -4.28 25.14 22.34
CA GLN A 147 -3.88 26.53 22.07
C GLN A 147 -2.94 26.63 20.86
N ILE A 148 -1.90 25.78 20.82
CA ILE A 148 -0.95 25.76 19.70
C ILE A 148 -1.63 25.29 18.41
N ALA A 149 -2.44 24.23 18.50
CA ALA A 149 -3.17 23.70 17.35
C ALA A 149 -4.15 24.73 16.79
N GLU A 150 -4.96 25.38 17.64
CA GLU A 150 -5.88 26.43 17.21
C GLU A 150 -5.14 27.59 16.51
N ALA A 151 -4.01 28.04 17.07
CA ALA A 151 -3.20 29.09 16.44
C ALA A 151 -2.66 28.67 15.05
N GLY A 152 -2.23 27.42 14.90
CA GLY A 152 -1.76 26.88 13.61
C GLY A 152 -2.88 26.76 12.56
N PHE A 153 -4.08 26.36 12.98
CA PHE A 153 -5.22 26.19 12.07
C PHE A 153 -5.97 27.49 11.76
N ARG A 154 -5.71 28.59 12.49
CA ARG A 154 -6.20 29.95 12.15
C ARG A 154 -5.41 30.63 11.02
N LYS A 155 -4.36 29.99 10.49
CA LYS A 155 -3.65 30.43 9.28
C LYS A 155 -4.58 30.35 8.06
N THR A 156 -4.18 30.95 6.94
CA THR A 156 -5.00 30.86 5.71
C THR A 156 -5.08 29.41 5.22
N PRO A 157 -6.18 29.01 4.56
CA PRO A 157 -6.44 27.60 4.26
C PRO A 157 -5.35 26.93 3.39
N GLU A 158 -4.68 27.71 2.55
CA GLU A 158 -3.59 27.27 1.67
C GLU A 158 -2.32 26.88 2.44
N ARG A 159 -2.14 27.45 3.65
CA ARG A 159 -0.98 27.25 4.53
C ARG A 159 -1.18 26.08 5.51
N VAL A 160 -2.37 25.51 5.57
CA VAL A 160 -2.72 24.39 6.45
C VAL A 160 -2.86 23.13 5.62
N ALA A 161 -2.24 22.05 6.06
CA ALA A 161 -2.30 20.75 5.42
C ALA A 161 -2.54 19.62 6.43
N SER A 162 -3.00 18.49 5.93
CA SER A 162 -3.00 17.24 6.67
C SER A 162 -2.34 16.13 5.88
N TYR A 163 -1.76 15.18 6.60
CA TYR A 163 -1.36 13.88 6.08
C TYR A 163 -2.08 12.77 6.86
N SER A 164 -2.53 11.73 6.18
CA SER A 164 -3.17 10.59 6.83
C SER A 164 -2.59 9.24 6.44
N SER A 165 -2.78 8.27 7.34
CA SER A 165 -2.58 6.86 7.03
C SER A 165 -3.87 6.08 7.23
N GLY A 166 -4.11 5.09 6.36
CA GLY A 166 -5.28 4.20 6.44
C GLY A 166 -5.29 3.23 7.63
N ARG A 167 -4.88 3.62 8.84
CA ARG A 167 -5.06 2.82 10.08
C ARG A 167 -6.24 3.31 10.93
N SER A 168 -6.51 4.62 10.95
CA SER A 168 -7.59 5.24 11.71
C SER A 168 -8.97 4.85 11.15
N SER A 169 -10.03 5.21 11.87
CA SER A 169 -11.39 4.83 11.49
C SER A 169 -11.99 5.71 10.38
N ASN A 170 -13.08 5.25 9.78
CA ASN A 170 -13.88 6.05 8.85
C ASN A 170 -14.41 7.33 9.52
N GLU A 171 -14.78 7.25 10.80
CA GLU A 171 -15.26 8.41 11.54
C GLU A 171 -14.17 9.49 11.68
N ALA A 172 -12.94 9.10 12.03
CA ALA A 172 -11.82 10.03 12.10
C ALA A 172 -11.47 10.62 10.72
N ALA A 173 -11.53 9.82 9.65
CA ALA A 173 -11.31 10.29 8.29
C ALA A 173 -12.39 11.28 7.82
N PHE A 174 -13.66 11.02 8.14
CA PHE A 174 -14.78 11.90 7.82
C PHE A 174 -14.67 13.24 8.56
N LEU A 175 -14.28 13.22 9.84
CA LEU A 175 -14.03 14.43 10.63
C LEU A 175 -12.85 15.24 10.09
N LEU A 176 -11.74 14.58 9.76
CA LEU A 176 -10.55 15.24 9.22
C LEU A 176 -10.89 16.03 7.95
N GLN A 177 -11.57 15.39 7.00
CA GLN A 177 -11.91 16.06 5.75
C GLN A 177 -12.94 17.17 5.94
N LEU A 178 -13.93 16.96 6.83
CA LEU A 178 -14.95 17.97 7.10
C LEU A 178 -14.31 19.19 7.75
N MET A 179 -13.40 18.99 8.71
CA MET A 179 -12.70 20.06 9.41
C MET A 179 -11.85 20.89 8.44
N MET A 180 -11.07 20.24 7.57
CA MET A 180 -10.21 20.92 6.60
C MET A 180 -11.04 21.66 5.53
N ARG A 181 -12.11 21.07 5.02
CA ARG A 181 -12.97 21.73 4.02
C ARG A 181 -13.85 22.83 4.61
N SER A 182 -14.21 22.73 5.89
CA SER A 182 -14.84 23.82 6.64
C SER A 182 -13.90 25.02 6.79
N LEU A 183 -12.59 24.79 6.88
CA LEU A 183 -11.58 25.85 6.80
C LEU A 183 -11.44 26.42 5.38
N GLY A 184 -11.83 25.66 4.34
CA GLY A 184 -11.64 26.01 2.93
C GLY A 184 -10.40 25.37 2.30
N SER A 185 -9.73 24.47 3.01
CA SER A 185 -8.55 23.77 2.54
C SER A 185 -8.89 22.39 1.97
N ASN A 186 -8.32 22.07 0.81
CA ASN A 186 -8.35 20.74 0.21
C ASN A 186 -7.01 20.00 0.37
N ASN A 187 -6.07 20.53 1.18
CA ASN A 187 -4.74 19.96 1.41
C ASN A 187 -4.80 18.69 2.28
N LEU A 188 -5.41 17.64 1.73
CA LEU A 188 -5.72 16.36 2.36
C LEU A 188 -4.86 15.27 1.72
N ALA A 189 -3.55 15.30 1.97
CA ALA A 189 -2.63 14.27 1.50
C ALA A 189 -2.89 12.94 2.24
N ASP A 190 -2.78 11.83 1.53
CA ASP A 190 -3.01 10.50 2.10
C ASP A 190 -1.95 9.50 1.63
N CYS A 191 -1.64 8.51 2.47
CA CYS A 191 -0.65 7.48 2.12
C CYS A 191 -0.98 6.69 0.84
N SER A 192 -2.24 6.70 0.38
CA SER A 192 -2.64 6.15 -0.92
C SER A 192 -2.05 6.89 -2.12
N ASP A 193 -1.70 8.17 -2.00
CA ASP A 193 -1.04 8.98 -3.04
C ASP A 193 0.31 8.35 -3.46
N LEU A 194 1.04 7.81 -2.48
CA LEU A 194 2.31 7.11 -2.70
C LEU A 194 2.14 5.65 -3.16
N CYS A 195 0.91 5.14 -3.16
CA CYS A 195 0.64 3.72 -3.38
C CYS A 195 -0.21 3.47 -4.64
N HIS A 196 -1.52 3.67 -4.54
CA HIS A 196 -2.50 3.22 -5.54
C HIS A 196 -3.25 4.39 -6.21
N ALA A 197 -2.76 5.63 -6.13
CA ALA A 197 -3.32 6.72 -6.93
C ALA A 197 -3.40 6.38 -8.44
N PRO A 198 -2.46 5.63 -9.06
CA PRO A 198 -2.58 5.22 -10.46
C PRO A 198 -3.73 4.24 -10.68
N SER A 199 -3.96 3.29 -9.75
CA SER A 199 -5.16 2.43 -9.78
C SER A 199 -6.42 3.28 -9.70
N THR A 200 -6.48 4.20 -8.75
CA THR A 200 -7.65 5.07 -8.53
C THR A 200 -7.93 5.92 -9.76
N TYR A 201 -6.90 6.51 -10.37
CA TYR A 201 -7.03 7.31 -11.59
C TYR A 201 -7.45 6.44 -12.78
N GLY A 202 -6.71 5.37 -13.05
CA GLY A 202 -6.94 4.52 -14.23
C GLY A 202 -8.33 3.88 -14.23
N LEU A 203 -8.73 3.28 -13.10
CA LEU A 203 -10.06 2.66 -12.97
C LEU A 203 -11.19 3.68 -13.08
N GLN A 204 -10.99 4.91 -12.59
CA GLN A 204 -12.00 5.96 -12.71
C GLN A 204 -12.23 6.33 -14.18
N GLN A 205 -11.16 6.38 -14.97
CA GLN A 205 -11.25 6.68 -16.40
C GLN A 205 -11.85 5.52 -17.19
N MET A 206 -11.47 4.28 -16.89
CA MET A 206 -11.90 3.10 -17.64
C MET A 206 -13.31 2.64 -17.28
N PHE A 207 -13.64 2.60 -15.98
CA PHE A 207 -14.82 1.91 -15.48
C PHE A 207 -15.74 2.80 -14.63
N GLY A 208 -15.40 4.08 -14.45
CA GLY A 208 -16.21 4.99 -13.62
C GLY A 208 -16.08 4.76 -12.10
N THR A 209 -15.24 3.83 -11.66
CA THR A 209 -15.02 3.47 -10.24
C THR A 209 -13.56 3.59 -9.84
N LYS A 210 -13.28 3.75 -8.54
CA LYS A 210 -11.94 4.01 -8.00
C LYS A 210 -11.31 2.79 -7.30
N THR A 211 -12.07 1.71 -7.13
CA THR A 211 -11.75 0.58 -6.24
C THR A 211 -11.84 -0.76 -6.98
N SER A 212 -11.59 -1.87 -6.26
CA SER A 212 -11.82 -3.21 -6.82
C SER A 212 -13.25 -3.35 -7.33
N ILE A 213 -13.42 -4.04 -8.46
CA ILE A 213 -14.73 -4.42 -8.99
C ILE A 213 -15.10 -5.86 -8.64
N VAL A 214 -14.20 -6.55 -7.92
CA VAL A 214 -14.32 -7.94 -7.48
C VAL A 214 -14.40 -7.97 -5.96
N SER A 215 -15.38 -8.69 -5.42
CA SER A 215 -15.50 -9.02 -3.99
C SER A 215 -14.77 -10.33 -3.67
N LEU A 216 -14.63 -10.70 -2.39
CA LEU A 216 -14.08 -12.01 -2.03
C LEU A 216 -14.96 -13.15 -2.59
N GLU A 217 -16.28 -13.03 -2.43
CA GLU A 217 -17.26 -13.95 -3.00
C GLU A 217 -17.06 -14.13 -4.52
N SER A 218 -16.95 -13.02 -5.27
CA SER A 218 -16.68 -13.08 -6.70
C SER A 218 -15.30 -13.65 -7.04
N LEU A 219 -14.30 -13.56 -6.16
CA LEU A 219 -12.99 -14.19 -6.40
C LEU A 219 -13.07 -15.72 -6.26
N ASN A 220 -13.99 -16.23 -5.43
CA ASN A 220 -14.16 -17.67 -5.25
C ASN A 220 -14.68 -18.36 -6.52
N GLU A 221 -15.39 -17.62 -7.38
CA GLU A 221 -15.89 -18.10 -8.68
C GLU A 221 -14.85 -18.04 -9.81
N ALA A 222 -13.67 -17.44 -9.58
CA ALA A 222 -12.63 -17.35 -10.60
C ALA A 222 -11.96 -18.72 -10.86
N ASP A 223 -11.69 -19.03 -12.13
CA ASP A 223 -10.89 -20.17 -12.56
C ASP A 223 -9.49 -19.77 -13.05
N CYS A 224 -9.22 -18.46 -13.16
CA CYS A 224 -7.89 -17.93 -13.35
C CYS A 224 -7.64 -16.62 -12.57
N VAL A 225 -6.43 -16.48 -12.02
CA VAL A 225 -5.94 -15.21 -11.45
C VAL A 225 -4.65 -14.79 -12.15
N VAL A 226 -4.62 -13.57 -12.68
CA VAL A 226 -3.39 -12.88 -13.10
C VAL A 226 -2.95 -11.97 -11.96
N LEU A 227 -1.83 -12.27 -11.32
CA LEU A 227 -1.31 -11.52 -10.17
C LEU A 227 -0.02 -10.78 -10.57
N SER A 228 -0.10 -9.46 -10.69
CA SER A 228 1.00 -8.62 -11.21
C SER A 228 1.57 -7.67 -10.16
N GLY A 229 2.89 -7.62 -10.05
CA GLY A 229 3.60 -6.67 -9.18
C GLY A 229 3.22 -6.79 -7.70
N ALA A 230 2.84 -7.98 -7.24
CA ALA A 230 2.36 -8.23 -5.89
C ALA A 230 3.09 -9.41 -5.24
N ASN A 231 3.68 -9.20 -4.06
CA ASN A 231 4.17 -10.28 -3.19
C ASN A 231 3.12 -10.60 -2.12
N SER A 232 2.07 -11.31 -2.54
CA SER A 232 0.90 -11.62 -1.70
C SER A 232 1.20 -12.63 -0.61
N ALA A 233 2.20 -13.51 -0.79
CA ALA A 233 2.62 -14.50 0.21
C ALA A 233 2.89 -13.87 1.58
N TYR A 234 3.27 -12.60 1.56
CA TYR A 234 3.67 -11.89 2.74
C TYR A 234 2.90 -10.58 2.98
N ASN A 235 2.68 -9.77 1.95
CA ASN A 235 1.97 -8.50 2.13
C ASN A 235 0.47 -8.72 2.37
N HIS A 236 -0.07 -9.82 1.83
CA HIS A 236 -1.47 -10.21 1.92
C HIS A 236 -1.59 -11.72 2.13
N PRO A 237 -1.00 -12.33 3.17
CA PRO A 237 -0.84 -13.79 3.24
C PRO A 237 -2.15 -14.56 3.20
N ARG A 238 -3.27 -13.90 3.52
CA ARG A 238 -4.60 -14.48 3.42
C ARG A 238 -5.12 -14.58 1.99
N LEU A 239 -4.69 -13.72 1.07
CA LEU A 239 -4.97 -13.92 -0.35
C LEU A 239 -4.37 -15.24 -0.84
N MET A 240 -3.25 -15.70 -0.25
CA MET A 240 -2.71 -17.03 -0.57
C MET A 240 -3.68 -18.17 -0.29
N ASN A 241 -4.56 -18.02 0.71
CA ASN A 241 -5.56 -19.04 0.98
C ASN A 241 -6.53 -19.18 -0.19
N GLU A 242 -6.95 -18.07 -0.78
CA GLU A 242 -7.82 -18.08 -1.96
C GLU A 242 -7.10 -18.60 -3.20
N LEU A 243 -5.81 -18.26 -3.35
CA LEU A 243 -4.97 -18.79 -4.43
C LEU A 243 -4.79 -20.32 -4.30
N ILE A 244 -4.61 -20.84 -3.09
CA ILE A 244 -4.53 -22.29 -2.83
C ILE A 244 -5.84 -22.97 -3.22
N LYS A 245 -6.99 -22.47 -2.75
CA LYS A 245 -8.30 -23.01 -3.11
C LYS A 245 -8.53 -23.00 -4.62
N LEU A 246 -8.12 -21.93 -5.30
CA LEU A 246 -8.21 -21.82 -6.75
C LEU A 246 -7.40 -22.92 -7.45
N ARG A 247 -6.19 -23.20 -6.97
CA ARG A 247 -5.35 -24.29 -7.51
C ARG A 247 -5.92 -25.68 -7.19
N GLU A 248 -6.47 -25.88 -6.00
CA GLU A 248 -7.11 -27.13 -5.59
C GLU A 248 -8.33 -27.48 -6.47
N ARG A 249 -9.09 -26.48 -6.93
CA ARG A 249 -10.18 -26.66 -7.91
C ARG A 249 -9.72 -26.68 -9.37
N GLY A 250 -8.41 -26.73 -9.63
CA GLY A 250 -7.83 -26.86 -10.97
C GLY A 250 -7.59 -25.55 -11.73
N GLY A 251 -7.92 -24.40 -11.13
CA GLY A 251 -7.72 -23.08 -11.73
C GLY A 251 -6.24 -22.73 -11.94
N LYS A 252 -5.97 -21.68 -12.72
CA LYS A 252 -4.61 -21.26 -13.09
C LYS A 252 -4.21 -19.92 -12.45
N ILE A 253 -2.95 -19.79 -12.08
CA ILE A 253 -2.40 -18.53 -11.57
C ILE A 253 -1.22 -18.11 -12.45
N ILE A 254 -1.32 -16.94 -13.06
CA ILE A 254 -0.20 -16.29 -13.76
C ILE A 254 0.39 -15.25 -12.81
N VAL A 255 1.67 -15.37 -12.47
CA VAL A 255 2.38 -14.38 -11.66
C VAL A 255 3.28 -13.55 -12.56
N ILE A 256 3.21 -12.23 -12.44
CA ILE A 256 4.06 -11.29 -13.19
C ILE A 256 4.86 -10.47 -12.19
N ASN A 257 6.16 -10.72 -12.06
CA ASN A 257 7.01 -10.05 -11.08
C ASN A 257 8.49 -10.16 -11.50
N PRO A 258 9.29 -9.08 -11.46
CA PRO A 258 10.72 -9.18 -11.79
C PRO A 258 11.53 -10.07 -10.82
N ILE A 259 10.98 -10.36 -9.64
CA ILE A 259 11.62 -11.16 -8.59
C ILE A 259 10.83 -12.44 -8.38
N MET A 260 11.51 -13.59 -8.37
CA MET A 260 10.87 -14.86 -7.98
C MET A 260 10.68 -14.92 -6.47
N GLU A 261 9.47 -14.59 -6.04
CA GLU A 261 9.09 -14.71 -4.63
C GLU A 261 8.74 -16.15 -4.30
N ILE A 262 9.50 -16.80 -3.41
CA ILE A 262 9.32 -18.23 -3.09
C ILE A 262 7.88 -18.55 -2.68
N GLY A 263 7.24 -17.69 -1.89
CA GLY A 263 5.86 -17.88 -1.46
C GLY A 263 4.80 -17.74 -2.55
N LEU A 264 5.16 -17.24 -3.74
CA LEU A 264 4.29 -17.24 -4.93
C LEU A 264 4.60 -18.41 -5.88
N VAL A 265 5.68 -19.15 -5.62
CA VAL A 265 5.98 -20.43 -6.27
C VAL A 265 5.32 -21.54 -5.46
N LYS A 266 5.64 -21.62 -4.17
CA LYS A 266 5.16 -22.65 -3.25
C LYS A 266 4.89 -22.08 -1.87
N PHE A 267 3.72 -22.37 -1.30
CA PHE A 267 3.27 -21.78 -0.04
C PHE A 267 2.65 -22.80 0.91
N GLY A 268 3.09 -22.82 2.16
CA GLY A 268 2.47 -23.57 3.25
C GLY A 268 1.50 -22.69 4.03
N SER A 269 0.20 -22.97 3.95
CA SER A 269 -0.79 -22.22 4.73
C SER A 269 -1.13 -22.92 6.05
N PRO A 270 -1.13 -22.21 7.19
CA PRO A 270 -1.60 -22.75 8.45
C PRO A 270 -3.14 -22.84 8.55
N ALA A 271 -3.87 -22.23 7.60
CA ALA A 271 -5.33 -22.23 7.59
C ALA A 271 -5.94 -23.52 6.99
N PHE A 272 -5.16 -24.30 6.24
CA PHE A 272 -5.57 -25.58 5.66
C PHE A 272 -4.82 -26.74 6.35
N PRO A 273 -5.45 -27.90 6.57
CA PRO A 273 -4.85 -29.01 7.30
C PRO A 273 -3.55 -29.54 6.66
N ILE A 274 -2.84 -30.40 7.42
CA ILE A 274 -1.48 -30.94 7.26
C ILE A 274 -0.92 -31.07 5.81
N LYS A 275 -1.76 -31.41 4.82
CA LYS A 275 -1.36 -31.55 3.40
C LYS A 275 -0.85 -30.26 2.74
N SER A 276 -1.41 -29.09 3.08
CA SER A 276 -0.91 -27.79 2.57
C SER A 276 0.27 -27.28 3.38
N LEU A 277 0.40 -27.67 4.66
CA LEU A 277 1.50 -27.23 5.53
C LEU A 277 2.83 -27.88 5.16
N ILE A 278 2.83 -29.18 4.81
CA ILE A 278 4.00 -29.94 4.36
C ILE A 278 3.51 -30.95 3.29
N PRO A 279 3.92 -30.84 2.01
CA PRO A 279 5.11 -30.17 1.50
C PRO A 279 4.92 -28.71 1.01
N GLY A 280 3.77 -28.08 1.25
CA GLY A 280 3.41 -26.78 0.63
C GLY A 280 2.58 -26.95 -0.64
N SER A 281 1.74 -25.96 -0.96
CA SER A 281 0.90 -25.93 -2.17
C SER A 281 1.59 -25.17 -3.31
N ASP A 282 1.55 -25.71 -4.52
CA ASP A 282 2.02 -25.00 -5.73
C ASP A 282 1.06 -23.87 -6.10
N ILE A 283 1.60 -22.67 -6.27
CA ILE A 283 0.82 -21.45 -6.51
C ILE A 283 0.86 -21.09 -8.00
N ALA A 284 1.98 -20.55 -8.48
CA ALA A 284 2.11 -20.10 -9.87
C ALA A 284 1.98 -21.28 -10.85
N SER A 285 1.08 -21.16 -11.81
CA SER A 285 1.02 -22.03 -13.00
C SER A 285 1.96 -21.55 -14.10
N LEU A 286 2.18 -20.23 -14.17
CA LEU A 286 3.12 -19.55 -15.05
C LEU A 286 3.69 -18.36 -14.29
N TYR A 287 5.00 -18.14 -14.38
CA TYR A 287 5.70 -17.03 -13.76
C TYR A 287 6.44 -16.25 -14.84
N LEU A 288 6.16 -14.95 -14.97
CA LEU A 288 6.74 -14.07 -15.97
C LEU A 288 7.63 -13.02 -15.29
N GLN A 289 8.92 -13.12 -15.50
CA GLN A 289 9.91 -12.16 -14.98
C GLN A 289 10.27 -11.13 -16.05
N LEU A 290 9.48 -10.07 -16.05
CA LEU A 290 9.69 -8.93 -16.93
C LEU A 290 10.77 -7.96 -16.43
N ILE A 291 11.23 -7.10 -17.33
CA ILE A 291 12.04 -5.91 -17.01
C ILE A 291 11.15 -4.92 -16.22
N PRO A 292 11.56 -4.42 -15.05
CA PRO A 292 10.71 -3.52 -14.24
C PRO A 292 10.22 -2.30 -15.03
N GLY A 293 8.91 -2.02 -15.01
CA GLY A 293 8.30 -0.88 -15.72
C GLY A 293 7.86 -1.19 -17.16
N SER A 294 8.07 -2.42 -17.63
CA SER A 294 7.60 -2.88 -18.95
C SER A 294 6.23 -3.57 -18.93
N ASP A 295 5.50 -3.51 -17.80
CA ASP A 295 4.23 -4.21 -17.60
C ASP A 295 3.22 -3.91 -18.72
N SER A 296 3.10 -2.63 -19.11
CA SER A 296 2.26 -2.21 -20.25
C SER A 296 2.61 -2.90 -21.56
N VAL A 297 3.89 -3.15 -21.83
CA VAL A 297 4.34 -3.86 -23.04
C VAL A 297 4.06 -5.36 -22.95
N LEU A 298 4.27 -5.97 -21.79
CA LEU A 298 3.94 -7.37 -21.58
C LEU A 298 2.45 -7.63 -21.81
N PHE A 299 1.58 -6.80 -21.23
CA PHE A 299 0.13 -6.90 -21.44
C PHE A 299 -0.27 -6.60 -22.89
N THR A 300 0.42 -5.68 -23.58
CA THR A 300 0.24 -5.46 -25.02
C THR A 300 0.61 -6.70 -25.83
N GLY A 301 1.67 -7.42 -25.44
CA GLY A 301 2.02 -8.72 -26.03
C GLY A 301 0.93 -9.78 -25.83
N ILE A 302 0.36 -9.85 -24.63
CA ILE A 302 -0.79 -10.75 -24.35
C ILE A 302 -1.98 -10.36 -25.24
N GLN A 303 -2.27 -9.07 -25.39
CA GLN A 303 -3.33 -8.57 -26.27
C GLN A 303 -3.06 -8.95 -27.74
N LYS A 304 -1.81 -8.81 -28.22
CA LYS A 304 -1.40 -9.21 -29.57
C LYS A 304 -1.60 -10.71 -29.80
N ALA A 305 -1.18 -11.56 -28.87
CA ALA A 305 -1.44 -13.00 -28.95
C ALA A 305 -2.94 -13.35 -28.97
N LEU A 306 -3.76 -12.66 -28.15
CA LEU A 306 -5.22 -12.84 -28.20
C LEU A 306 -5.82 -12.43 -29.55
N ILE A 307 -5.31 -11.36 -30.17
CA ILE A 307 -5.75 -10.91 -31.51
C ILE A 307 -5.36 -11.95 -32.57
N GLU A 308 -4.10 -12.38 -32.60
CA GLU A 308 -3.57 -13.29 -33.62
C GLU A 308 -4.20 -14.69 -33.54
N THR A 309 -4.63 -15.11 -32.36
CA THR A 309 -5.36 -16.37 -32.15
C THR A 309 -6.88 -16.25 -32.27
N GLY A 310 -7.41 -15.05 -32.56
CA GLY A 310 -8.85 -14.82 -32.70
C GLY A 310 -9.65 -14.93 -31.40
N ASN A 311 -9.00 -14.78 -30.24
CA ASN A 311 -9.58 -14.98 -28.91
C ASN A 311 -10.09 -13.70 -28.23
N ILE A 312 -10.07 -12.56 -28.92
CA ILE A 312 -10.71 -11.33 -28.41
C ILE A 312 -12.24 -11.43 -28.47
N LYS A 313 -12.94 -10.81 -27.53
CA LYS A 313 -14.41 -10.78 -27.46
C LYS A 313 -14.97 -9.57 -28.22
N THR A 314 -14.90 -9.61 -29.54
CA THR A 314 -15.26 -8.47 -30.42
C THR A 314 -16.69 -7.96 -30.19
N GLU A 315 -17.68 -8.85 -30.05
CA GLU A 315 -19.07 -8.46 -29.82
C GLU A 315 -19.24 -7.75 -28.47
N PHE A 316 -18.53 -8.22 -27.44
CA PHE A 316 -18.50 -7.58 -26.12
C PHE A 316 -17.89 -6.17 -26.21
N LEU A 317 -16.77 -6.02 -26.93
CA LEU A 317 -16.12 -4.73 -27.12
C LEU A 317 -17.05 -3.74 -27.83
N GLN A 318 -17.65 -4.14 -28.95
CA GLN A 318 -18.59 -3.29 -29.69
C GLN A 318 -19.80 -2.84 -28.83
N ALA A 319 -20.34 -3.77 -28.03
CA ALA A 319 -21.50 -3.50 -27.19
C ALA A 319 -21.18 -2.62 -25.97
N TYR A 320 -20.09 -2.89 -25.26
CA TYR A 320 -19.87 -2.41 -23.90
C TYR A 320 -18.63 -1.53 -23.71
N THR A 321 -17.87 -1.26 -24.76
CA THR A 321 -16.67 -0.42 -24.66
C THR A 321 -16.62 0.73 -25.66
N GLU A 322 -15.72 1.67 -25.40
CA GLU A 322 -15.34 2.76 -26.30
C GLU A 322 -13.81 2.76 -26.50
N GLY A 323 -13.36 3.13 -27.71
CA GLY A 323 -11.95 3.26 -28.04
C GLY A 323 -11.21 1.93 -28.24
N TRP A 324 -11.94 0.81 -28.33
CA TRP A 324 -11.35 -0.53 -28.43
C TRP A 324 -10.62 -0.75 -29.75
N GLU A 325 -11.09 -0.17 -30.85
CA GLU A 325 -10.50 -0.28 -32.18
C GLU A 325 -9.06 0.23 -32.19
N ALA A 326 -8.83 1.40 -31.56
CA ALA A 326 -7.51 2.00 -31.46
C ALA A 326 -6.54 1.16 -30.62
N VAL A 327 -7.03 0.54 -29.54
CA VAL A 327 -6.21 -0.35 -28.71
C VAL A 327 -5.86 -1.64 -29.44
N VAL A 328 -6.82 -2.25 -30.15
CA VAL A 328 -6.59 -3.44 -30.98
C VAL A 328 -5.57 -3.15 -32.08
N GLU A 329 -5.71 -2.02 -32.77
CA GLU A 329 -4.76 -1.65 -33.82
C GLU A 329 -3.37 -1.35 -33.27
N ASN A 330 -3.28 -0.64 -32.14
CA ASN A 330 -2.00 -0.41 -31.48
C ASN A 330 -1.29 -1.73 -31.14
N ALA A 331 -1.99 -2.68 -30.49
CA ALA A 331 -1.42 -3.98 -30.15
C ALA A 331 -1.02 -4.80 -31.38
N ARG A 332 -1.77 -4.70 -32.48
CA ARG A 332 -1.44 -5.36 -33.76
C ARG A 332 -0.18 -4.78 -34.39
N SER A 333 -0.05 -3.44 -34.38
CA SER A 333 1.01 -2.71 -35.07
C SER A 333 2.41 -2.88 -34.48
N ILE A 334 2.51 -3.19 -33.18
CA ILE A 334 3.81 -3.38 -32.51
C ILE A 334 4.34 -4.78 -32.85
N SER A 335 5.61 -4.84 -33.26
CA SER A 335 6.26 -6.10 -33.64
C SER A 335 6.57 -6.98 -32.42
N TRP A 336 6.63 -8.30 -32.63
CA TRP A 336 7.00 -9.25 -31.57
C TRP A 336 8.43 -9.02 -31.07
N GLU A 337 9.35 -8.63 -31.96
CA GLU A 337 10.72 -8.26 -31.60
C GLU A 337 10.74 -7.09 -30.62
N THR A 338 9.96 -6.04 -30.90
CA THR A 338 9.86 -4.86 -30.03
C THR A 338 9.27 -5.24 -28.65
N ILE A 339 8.22 -6.05 -28.63
CA ILE A 339 7.57 -6.50 -27.38
C ILE A 339 8.56 -7.29 -26.53
N THR A 340 9.19 -8.31 -27.11
CA THR A 340 10.10 -9.22 -26.40
C THR A 340 11.39 -8.53 -25.95
N GLU A 341 11.92 -7.58 -26.73
CA GLU A 341 13.07 -6.75 -26.34
C GLU A 341 12.76 -5.86 -25.14
N ILE A 342 11.64 -5.13 -25.17
CA ILE A 342 11.32 -4.15 -24.11
C ILE A 342 10.88 -4.83 -22.81
N CYS A 343 10.05 -5.88 -22.89
CA CYS A 343 9.58 -6.55 -21.67
C CYS A 343 10.54 -7.63 -21.16
N GLY A 344 11.41 -8.15 -22.03
CA GLY A 344 12.37 -9.19 -21.70
C GLY A 344 11.74 -10.57 -21.49
N VAL A 345 10.46 -10.76 -21.79
CA VAL A 345 9.74 -12.03 -21.75
C VAL A 345 9.63 -12.56 -23.18
N SER A 346 9.87 -13.85 -23.37
CA SER A 346 9.83 -14.46 -24.71
C SER A 346 8.42 -14.51 -25.27
N GLN A 347 8.29 -14.53 -26.60
CA GLN A 347 7.00 -14.66 -27.27
C GLN A 347 6.24 -15.91 -26.81
N ALA A 348 6.92 -17.05 -26.66
CA ALA A 348 6.30 -18.30 -26.23
C ALA A 348 5.69 -18.22 -24.81
N GLU A 349 6.34 -17.51 -23.88
CA GLU A 349 5.80 -17.28 -22.53
C GLU A 349 4.57 -16.37 -22.57
N ILE A 350 4.59 -15.34 -23.43
CA ILE A 350 3.48 -14.41 -23.62
C ILE A 350 2.27 -15.12 -24.23
N GLU A 351 2.50 -15.93 -25.27
CA GLU A 351 1.47 -16.75 -25.91
C GLU A 351 0.89 -17.77 -24.93
N ALA A 352 1.70 -18.38 -24.06
CA ALA A 352 1.23 -19.27 -23.01
C ALA A 352 0.32 -18.55 -22.01
N ALA A 353 0.66 -17.32 -21.60
CA ALA A 353 -0.20 -16.51 -20.76
C ALA A 353 -1.53 -16.16 -21.45
N ALA A 354 -1.49 -15.76 -22.72
CA ALA A 354 -2.68 -15.48 -23.52
C ALA A 354 -3.58 -16.71 -23.65
N ALA A 355 -3.01 -17.90 -23.90
CA ALA A 355 -3.74 -19.15 -23.97
C ALA A 355 -4.40 -19.55 -22.65
N ILE A 356 -3.72 -19.35 -21.52
CA ILE A 356 -4.33 -19.57 -20.19
C ILE A 356 -5.52 -18.62 -19.98
N ILE A 357 -5.36 -17.34 -20.31
CA ILE A 357 -6.41 -16.31 -20.16
C ILE A 357 -7.60 -16.60 -21.07
N SER A 358 -7.38 -17.01 -22.33
CA SER A 358 -8.46 -17.28 -23.29
C SER A 358 -9.24 -18.55 -22.99
N ASN A 359 -8.58 -19.56 -22.39
CA ASN A 359 -9.20 -20.83 -22.03
C ASN A 359 -9.96 -20.79 -20.69
N ALA A 360 -9.70 -19.77 -19.87
CA ALA A 360 -10.38 -19.57 -18.59
C ALA A 360 -11.77 -18.95 -18.82
N SER A 361 -12.75 -19.37 -18.02
CA SER A 361 -14.10 -18.82 -18.07
C SER A 361 -14.17 -17.47 -17.37
N CYS A 362 -13.48 -17.34 -16.24
CA CYS A 362 -13.56 -16.22 -15.31
C CYS A 362 -12.17 -15.85 -14.78
N VAL A 363 -11.61 -14.76 -15.32
CA VAL A 363 -10.27 -14.27 -14.97
C VAL A 363 -10.35 -13.04 -14.07
N VAL A 364 -9.66 -13.09 -12.92
CA VAL A 364 -9.41 -11.92 -12.06
C VAL A 364 -7.99 -11.40 -12.27
N PHE A 365 -7.88 -10.12 -12.62
CA PHE A 365 -6.61 -9.41 -12.76
C PHE A 365 -6.30 -8.63 -11.48
N GLY A 366 -5.44 -9.19 -10.64
CA GLY A 366 -4.99 -8.60 -9.38
C GLY A 366 -3.63 -7.92 -9.49
N TRP A 367 -3.44 -6.76 -8.85
CA TRP A 367 -2.12 -6.12 -8.80
C TRP A 367 -1.85 -5.30 -7.55
N ALA A 368 -0.57 -5.00 -7.31
CA ALA A 368 -0.13 -4.11 -6.23
C ALA A 368 0.95 -3.10 -6.70
N MET A 369 1.92 -2.82 -5.84
CA MET A 369 2.87 -1.70 -6.00
C MET A 369 3.85 -1.88 -7.16
N GLY A 370 4.09 -3.11 -7.61
CA GLY A 370 4.91 -3.38 -8.80
C GLY A 370 4.27 -2.93 -10.11
N ILE A 371 3.02 -2.47 -10.08
CA ILE A 371 2.32 -1.84 -11.22
C ILE A 371 2.22 -0.33 -11.04
N THR A 372 1.88 0.13 -9.84
CA THR A 372 1.52 1.52 -9.59
C THR A 372 2.72 2.43 -9.30
N GLN A 373 3.79 1.92 -8.67
CA GLN A 373 4.94 2.73 -8.28
C GLN A 373 5.99 2.83 -9.39
N HIS A 374 5.53 3.19 -10.59
CA HIS A 374 6.32 3.45 -11.79
C HIS A 374 5.94 4.80 -12.39
N GLN A 375 6.82 5.38 -13.20
CA GLN A 375 6.54 6.62 -13.94
C GLN A 375 5.37 6.47 -14.93
N ASN A 376 5.16 5.26 -15.46
CA ASN A 376 4.06 4.88 -16.35
C ASN A 376 2.98 4.05 -15.61
N GLY A 377 2.80 4.26 -14.30
CA GLY A 377 1.91 3.45 -13.47
C GLY A 377 0.45 3.43 -13.95
N VAL A 378 -0.07 4.55 -14.48
CA VAL A 378 -1.42 4.60 -15.06
C VAL A 378 -1.50 3.80 -16.36
N ASP A 379 -0.48 3.82 -17.22
CA ASP A 379 -0.47 3.02 -18.45
C ASP A 379 -0.43 1.53 -18.13
N ASN A 380 0.30 1.13 -17.09
CA ASN A 380 0.29 -0.26 -16.63
C ASN A 380 -1.10 -0.69 -16.12
N VAL A 381 -1.87 0.22 -15.48
CA VAL A 381 -3.26 -0.07 -15.10
C VAL A 381 -4.17 -0.16 -16.32
N TYR A 382 -4.00 0.74 -17.30
CA TYR A 382 -4.74 0.70 -18.55
C TYR A 382 -4.49 -0.58 -19.33
N SER A 383 -3.24 -1.04 -19.45
CA SER A 383 -2.92 -2.26 -20.17
C SER A 383 -3.58 -3.50 -19.52
N ILE A 384 -3.60 -3.57 -18.19
CA ILE A 384 -4.31 -4.63 -17.45
C ILE A 384 -5.82 -4.57 -17.75
N GLY A 385 -6.43 -3.39 -17.62
CA GLY A 385 -7.85 -3.21 -17.87
C GLY A 385 -8.24 -3.50 -19.32
N ASN A 386 -7.39 -3.11 -20.29
CA ASN A 386 -7.58 -3.41 -21.70
C ASN A 386 -7.55 -4.91 -21.96
N THR A 387 -6.58 -5.64 -21.40
CA THR A 387 -6.51 -7.10 -21.52
C THR A 387 -7.75 -7.78 -20.91
N ALA A 388 -8.23 -7.28 -19.76
CA ALA A 388 -9.45 -7.78 -19.14
C ALA A 388 -10.68 -7.54 -20.03
N LEU A 389 -10.82 -6.35 -20.63
CA LEU A 389 -11.91 -6.03 -21.57
C LEU A 389 -11.82 -6.83 -22.86
N MET A 390 -10.63 -6.95 -23.46
CA MET A 390 -10.41 -7.70 -24.71
C MET A 390 -10.70 -9.19 -24.55
N SER A 391 -10.42 -9.77 -23.38
CA SER A 391 -10.75 -11.16 -23.06
C SER A 391 -12.19 -11.34 -22.53
N GLY A 392 -12.97 -10.26 -22.39
CA GLY A 392 -14.34 -10.27 -21.85
C GLY A 392 -14.41 -10.58 -20.35
N ASN A 393 -13.32 -10.45 -19.60
CA ASN A 393 -13.20 -10.76 -18.18
C ASN A 393 -13.52 -9.56 -17.28
N ILE A 394 -14.60 -8.84 -17.61
CA ILE A 394 -15.15 -7.72 -16.84
C ILE A 394 -16.68 -7.79 -16.95
N GLY A 395 -17.41 -7.38 -15.92
CA GLY A 395 -18.87 -7.28 -15.99
C GLY A 395 -19.58 -8.61 -15.87
N ARG A 396 -18.99 -9.53 -15.10
CA ARG A 396 -19.59 -10.82 -14.73
C ARG A 396 -18.97 -11.31 -13.43
N GLU A 397 -19.74 -12.08 -12.68
CA GLU A 397 -19.25 -12.75 -11.48
C GLU A 397 -18.08 -13.68 -11.82
N GLY A 398 -17.10 -13.79 -10.92
CA GLY A 398 -15.87 -14.54 -11.17
C GLY A 398 -14.78 -13.78 -11.92
N ALA A 399 -15.08 -12.65 -12.56
CA ALA A 399 -14.13 -11.94 -13.41
C ALA A 399 -14.04 -10.44 -13.07
N GLY A 400 -12.84 -9.87 -13.19
CA GLY A 400 -12.69 -8.45 -12.98
C GLY A 400 -11.28 -7.98 -12.69
N VAL A 401 -11.18 -6.75 -12.21
CA VAL A 401 -9.92 -6.11 -11.79
C VAL A 401 -9.89 -5.88 -10.28
N MET A 402 -8.76 -6.23 -9.64
CA MET A 402 -8.59 -6.27 -8.20
C MET A 402 -7.27 -5.59 -7.77
N PRO A 403 -7.23 -4.25 -7.59
CA PRO A 403 -6.08 -3.58 -6.97
C PRO A 403 -5.95 -3.99 -5.49
N VAL A 404 -4.93 -4.78 -5.17
CA VAL A 404 -4.68 -5.33 -3.83
C VAL A 404 -4.05 -4.27 -2.92
N ARG A 405 -4.90 -3.55 -2.18
CA ARG A 405 -4.52 -2.37 -1.37
C ARG A 405 -3.61 -2.70 -0.18
N GLY A 406 -2.84 -1.74 0.32
CA GLY A 406 -1.91 -1.92 1.44
C GLY A 406 -2.55 -1.92 2.84
N HIS A 407 -2.82 -0.73 3.38
CA HIS A 407 -3.28 -0.55 4.77
C HIS A 407 -4.72 -1.01 5.00
N SER A 408 -5.03 -1.37 6.25
CA SER A 408 -6.33 -1.95 6.64
C SER A 408 -7.55 -1.08 6.37
N ASN A 409 -7.43 0.26 6.38
CA ASN A 409 -8.53 1.20 6.11
C ASN A 409 -8.17 2.29 5.08
N VAL A 410 -7.18 2.05 4.19
CA VAL A 410 -6.80 3.07 3.18
C VAL A 410 -7.96 3.39 2.24
N GLN A 411 -8.81 2.41 1.96
CA GLN A 411 -9.96 2.61 1.09
C GLN A 411 -11.04 3.47 1.77
N GLY A 412 -11.25 3.25 3.08
CA GLY A 412 -12.19 4.01 3.89
C GLY A 412 -11.87 5.50 3.90
N PHE A 413 -10.60 5.87 4.04
CA PHE A 413 -10.16 7.27 3.95
C PHE A 413 -10.59 7.93 2.64
N GLY A 414 -10.33 7.28 1.50
CA GLY A 414 -10.77 7.75 0.19
C GLY A 414 -12.29 7.82 0.05
N SER A 415 -13.01 6.84 0.59
CA SER A 415 -14.48 6.81 0.62
C SER A 415 -15.07 7.95 1.43
N MET A 416 -14.44 8.31 2.56
CA MET A 416 -14.87 9.43 3.41
C MET A 416 -14.53 10.79 2.82
N GLY A 417 -13.76 10.84 1.72
CA GLY A 417 -13.42 12.07 1.02
C GLY A 417 -12.05 12.64 1.37
N VAL A 418 -11.18 11.91 2.06
CA VAL A 418 -9.78 12.32 2.28
C VAL A 418 -9.03 12.13 0.96
N THR A 419 -8.88 13.23 0.22
CA THR A 419 -8.18 13.26 -1.06
C THR A 419 -7.88 14.70 -1.46
N SER A 420 -6.74 14.89 -2.13
CA SER A 420 -6.35 16.16 -2.78
C SER A 420 -7.04 16.36 -4.15
N GLN A 421 -7.70 15.32 -4.67
CA GLN A 421 -8.39 15.34 -5.95
C GLN A 421 -9.87 15.74 -5.77
N LYS A 422 -10.60 15.86 -6.90
CA LYS A 422 -12.04 16.11 -6.86
C LYS A 422 -12.78 14.95 -6.15
N ILE A 423 -13.60 15.32 -5.15
CA ILE A 423 -14.51 14.40 -4.46
C ILE A 423 -15.70 14.04 -5.35
N LYS A 424 -16.43 12.98 -4.97
CA LYS A 424 -17.65 12.58 -5.70
C LYS A 424 -18.70 13.69 -5.59
N LYS A 425 -19.44 13.93 -6.69
CA LYS A 425 -20.50 14.95 -6.76
C LYS A 425 -21.50 14.84 -5.61
N GLY A 426 -22.00 13.63 -5.32
CA GLY A 426 -22.94 13.42 -4.21
C GLY A 426 -22.37 13.80 -2.84
N LEU A 427 -21.09 13.48 -2.57
CA LEU A 427 -20.43 13.90 -1.32
C LEU A 427 -20.23 15.42 -1.29
N GLN A 428 -19.82 16.03 -2.41
CA GLN A 428 -19.67 17.47 -2.51
C GLN A 428 -20.98 18.19 -2.17
N GLU A 429 -22.07 17.85 -2.85
CA GLU A 429 -23.38 18.48 -2.66
C GLU A 429 -23.90 18.32 -1.22
N ALA A 430 -23.66 17.15 -0.63
CA ALA A 430 -24.04 16.88 0.75
C ALA A 430 -23.23 17.72 1.75
N LEU A 431 -21.92 17.88 1.53
CA LEU A 431 -21.06 18.75 2.35
C LEU A 431 -21.42 20.23 2.18
N GLU A 432 -21.69 20.69 0.96
CA GLU A 432 -22.09 22.08 0.69
C GLU A 432 -23.42 22.42 1.36
N ARG A 433 -24.38 21.48 1.36
CA ARG A 433 -25.64 21.61 2.10
C ARG A 433 -25.41 21.66 3.61
N LEU A 434 -24.56 20.77 4.15
CA LEU A 434 -24.21 20.73 5.57
C LEU A 434 -23.55 22.04 6.02
N LEU A 435 -22.69 22.62 5.17
CA LEU A 435 -21.94 23.84 5.47
C LEU A 435 -22.69 25.13 5.10
N GLY A 436 -23.81 25.05 4.39
CA GLY A 436 -24.56 26.20 3.89
C GLY A 436 -23.76 27.08 2.90
N ARG A 437 -22.71 26.53 2.27
CA ARG A 437 -21.83 27.26 1.33
C ARG A 437 -21.13 26.31 0.36
N SER A 438 -20.68 26.83 -0.77
CA SER A 438 -19.85 26.09 -1.72
C SER A 438 -18.49 25.72 -1.13
N LEU A 439 -17.96 24.56 -1.53
CA LEU A 439 -16.61 24.13 -1.20
C LEU A 439 -15.58 24.83 -2.09
N SER A 440 -14.34 24.95 -1.60
CA SER A 440 -13.23 25.49 -2.38
C SER A 440 -12.95 24.62 -3.60
N THR A 441 -12.75 25.25 -4.76
CA THR A 441 -12.35 24.57 -6.00
C THR A 441 -10.83 24.45 -6.15
N VAL A 442 -10.06 25.04 -5.24
CA VAL A 442 -8.59 24.98 -5.26
C VAL A 442 -8.15 23.54 -4.99
N LYS A 443 -7.33 22.99 -5.89
CA LYS A 443 -6.77 21.64 -5.73
C LYS A 443 -5.80 21.62 -4.56
N GLY A 444 -5.89 20.59 -3.72
CA GLY A 444 -4.92 20.39 -2.64
C GLY A 444 -3.65 19.71 -3.10
N TYR A 445 -2.72 19.52 -2.15
CA TYR A 445 -1.49 18.77 -2.36
C TYR A 445 -1.73 17.27 -2.18
N ASP A 446 -1.36 16.46 -3.19
CA ASP A 446 -1.03 15.04 -2.93
C ASP A 446 0.25 14.94 -2.10
N THR A 447 0.52 13.76 -1.54
CA THR A 447 1.65 13.56 -0.59
C THR A 447 3.00 14.04 -1.12
N ARG A 448 3.29 13.86 -2.42
CA ARG A 448 4.56 14.33 -2.99
C ARG A 448 4.57 15.84 -3.14
N SER A 449 3.48 16.39 -3.68
CA SER A 449 3.29 17.85 -3.81
C SER A 449 3.30 18.56 -2.45
N LEU A 450 2.88 17.88 -1.36
CA LEU A 450 2.92 18.42 0.00
C LEU A 450 4.37 18.61 0.48
N ILE A 451 5.25 17.64 0.19
CA ILE A 451 6.68 17.77 0.52
C ILE A 451 7.30 18.92 -0.29
N GLU A 452 6.99 19.04 -1.57
CA GLU A 452 7.47 20.14 -2.42
C GLU A 452 6.96 21.51 -1.93
N ALA A 453 5.68 21.61 -1.62
CA ALA A 453 5.08 22.81 -1.07
C ALA A 453 5.71 23.20 0.29
N ALA A 454 5.95 22.24 1.18
CA ALA A 454 6.62 22.49 2.45
C ALA A 454 8.08 22.94 2.25
N ASP A 455 8.80 22.34 1.29
CA ASP A 455 10.17 22.73 0.91
C ASP A 455 10.23 24.17 0.38
N GLU A 456 9.18 24.60 -0.33
CA GLU A 456 9.00 25.97 -0.83
C GLU A 456 8.37 26.93 0.20
N HIS A 457 8.30 26.56 1.48
CA HIS A 457 7.69 27.35 2.55
C HIS A 457 6.23 27.73 2.29
N LYS A 458 5.45 26.87 1.61
CA LYS A 458 4.01 27.07 1.33
C LYS A 458 3.07 26.52 2.40
N VAL A 459 3.59 25.76 3.37
CA VAL A 459 2.81 25.12 4.45
C VAL A 459 3.38 25.53 5.80
N ASP A 460 2.54 26.07 6.67
CA ASP A 460 2.92 26.51 8.03
C ASP A 460 2.43 25.55 9.11
N THR A 461 1.33 24.83 8.87
CA THR A 461 0.75 23.89 9.84
C THR A 461 0.41 22.57 9.17
N LEU A 462 0.86 21.47 9.78
CA LEU A 462 0.60 20.11 9.34
C LEU A 462 0.06 19.27 10.48
N ILE A 463 -1.09 18.60 10.26
CA ILE A 463 -1.56 17.53 11.13
C ILE A 463 -1.37 16.17 10.45
N CYS A 464 -0.75 15.23 11.15
CA CYS A 464 -0.53 13.86 10.70
C CYS A 464 -1.42 12.91 11.49
N LEU A 465 -2.48 12.39 10.87
CA LEU A 465 -3.34 11.36 11.43
C LEU A 465 -2.71 9.98 11.18
N GLY A 466 -1.74 9.64 12.01
CA GLY A 466 -0.88 8.48 11.85
C GLY A 466 0.12 8.58 10.70
N GLY A 467 0.73 7.45 10.39
CA GLY A 467 1.72 7.33 9.32
C GLY A 467 3.13 7.82 9.68
N ASN A 468 4.03 7.70 8.71
CA ASN A 468 5.41 8.16 8.81
C ASN A 468 5.74 8.89 7.51
N LEU A 469 5.35 10.17 7.43
CA LEU A 469 5.50 10.98 6.22
C LEU A 469 6.97 11.12 5.80
N TYR A 470 7.87 11.28 6.76
CA TYR A 470 9.31 11.29 6.53
C TYR A 470 9.81 9.97 5.91
N GLY A 471 9.53 8.83 6.56
CA GLY A 471 10.10 7.55 6.16
C GLY A 471 9.46 6.94 4.91
N ALA A 472 8.27 7.38 4.51
CA ALA A 472 7.59 6.88 3.32
C ALA A 472 8.01 7.61 2.03
N ASN A 473 8.44 8.88 2.12
CA ASN A 473 8.83 9.66 0.95
C ASN A 473 10.19 9.22 0.39
N PRO A 474 10.40 9.33 -0.95
CA PRO A 474 11.73 9.28 -1.52
C PRO A 474 12.48 10.57 -1.15
N ASP A 475 13.80 10.57 -1.26
CA ASP A 475 14.67 11.64 -0.80
C ASP A 475 14.41 12.02 0.67
N SER A 476 14.89 11.19 1.58
CA SER A 476 14.76 11.48 3.01
C SER A 476 15.44 12.78 3.42
N THR A 477 16.44 13.26 2.67
CA THR A 477 17.10 14.55 2.93
C THR A 477 16.16 15.72 2.59
N GLN A 478 15.48 15.69 1.44
CA GLN A 478 14.43 16.66 1.15
C GLN A 478 13.28 16.54 2.13
N ALA A 479 12.79 15.34 2.43
CA ALA A 479 11.68 15.17 3.37
C ALA A 479 12.01 15.78 4.75
N LYS A 480 13.24 15.58 5.26
CA LYS A 480 13.71 16.20 6.51
C LYS A 480 13.72 17.73 6.40
N ARG A 481 14.29 18.27 5.32
CA ARG A 481 14.38 19.73 5.10
C ARG A 481 12.99 20.37 5.00
N ALA A 482 12.12 19.80 4.17
CA ALA A 482 10.77 20.28 3.91
C ALA A 482 9.91 20.30 5.18
N LEU A 483 9.91 19.22 5.97
CA LEU A 483 9.21 19.19 7.26
C LEU A 483 9.81 20.21 8.25
N GLY A 484 11.13 20.39 8.22
CA GLY A 484 11.85 21.42 8.97
C GLY A 484 11.46 22.87 8.65
N ASN A 485 10.80 23.11 7.52
CA ASN A 485 10.31 24.44 7.13
C ASN A 485 8.91 24.77 7.68
N ILE A 486 8.14 23.77 8.09
CA ILE A 486 6.77 23.93 8.60
C ILE A 486 6.83 24.46 10.04
N GLU A 487 6.06 25.49 10.38
CA GLU A 487 6.09 26.08 11.72
C GLU A 487 5.64 25.09 12.80
N THR A 488 4.49 24.45 12.59
CA THR A 488 3.89 23.52 13.55
C THR A 488 3.53 22.20 12.89
N ILE A 489 4.00 21.08 13.46
CA ILE A 489 3.58 19.74 13.04
C ILE A 489 2.98 19.01 14.24
N ILE A 490 1.78 18.45 14.06
CA ILE A 490 1.06 17.68 15.08
C ILE A 490 0.94 16.23 14.60
N TYR A 491 1.59 15.30 15.28
CA TYR A 491 1.52 13.86 15.00
C TYR A 491 0.55 13.17 15.95
N LEU A 492 -0.46 12.48 15.43
CA LEU A 492 -1.28 11.54 16.19
C LEU A 492 -0.73 10.13 15.96
N ALA A 493 -0.27 9.46 17.01
CA ALA A 493 0.40 8.17 16.87
C ALA A 493 0.24 7.24 18.08
N THR A 494 0.25 5.93 17.84
CA THR A 494 0.23 4.91 18.91
C THR A 494 1.63 4.58 19.42
N LYS A 495 2.65 4.70 18.55
CA LYS A 495 4.05 4.32 18.78
C LYS A 495 5.01 5.31 18.12
N PRO A 496 6.23 5.47 18.66
CA PRO A 496 7.26 6.27 18.00
C PRO A 496 7.70 5.62 16.67
N ASN A 497 8.09 6.45 15.72
CA ASN A 497 8.69 6.04 14.45
C ASN A 497 9.71 7.12 14.01
N LEU A 498 10.46 6.84 12.94
CA LEU A 498 11.52 7.74 12.45
C LEU A 498 11.00 9.16 12.14
N GLY A 499 9.75 9.30 11.69
CA GLY A 499 9.16 10.61 11.42
C GLY A 499 9.06 11.52 12.64
N HIS A 500 8.88 10.95 13.84
CA HIS A 500 8.87 11.75 15.07
C HIS A 500 10.27 12.21 15.51
N PHE A 501 11.34 11.74 14.87
CA PHE A 501 12.71 12.11 15.22
C PHE A 501 13.40 12.91 14.10
N HIS A 502 13.01 12.66 12.85
CA HIS A 502 13.58 13.33 11.68
C HIS A 502 12.63 14.34 11.03
N GLY A 503 11.32 14.13 11.11
CA GLY A 503 10.29 15.02 10.56
C GLY A 503 9.86 16.10 11.54
N LEU A 504 10.82 16.91 11.99
CA LEU A 504 10.61 17.91 13.05
C LEU A 504 10.22 19.26 12.44
N ALA A 505 9.26 19.93 13.06
CA ALA A 505 8.83 21.28 12.70
C ALA A 505 9.86 22.33 13.09
N LYS A 506 9.76 23.52 12.48
CA LYS A 506 10.57 24.70 12.78
C LYS A 506 10.34 25.22 14.20
N GLN A 507 9.07 25.29 14.65
CA GLN A 507 8.72 25.88 15.95
C GLN A 507 8.20 24.85 16.94
N ASN A 508 7.16 24.10 16.58
CA ASN A 508 6.51 23.16 17.50
C ASN A 508 6.28 21.81 16.82
N THR A 509 6.96 20.77 17.30
CA THR A 509 6.64 19.38 16.94
C THR A 509 5.88 18.75 18.09
N ILE A 510 4.59 18.50 17.93
CA ILE A 510 3.73 17.89 18.95
C ILE A 510 3.51 16.42 18.57
N VAL A 511 3.69 15.52 19.52
CA VAL A 511 3.31 14.11 19.38
C VAL A 511 2.24 13.78 20.40
N ILE A 512 1.05 13.45 19.89
CA ILE A 512 -0.15 13.13 20.64
C ILE A 512 -0.35 11.61 20.64
N PRO A 513 -0.28 10.95 21.80
CA PRO A 513 -0.55 9.53 21.91
C PRO A 513 -2.05 9.24 21.74
N VAL A 514 -2.38 8.32 20.84
CA VAL A 514 -3.76 7.91 20.58
C VAL A 514 -4.02 6.44 20.89
N LEU A 515 -5.30 6.11 21.01
CA LEU A 515 -5.78 4.75 21.18
C LEU A 515 -5.78 4.02 19.85
N ASN A 516 -5.33 2.76 19.83
CA ASN A 516 -5.50 1.94 18.65
C ASN A 516 -6.94 1.39 18.56
N ARG A 517 -7.26 0.73 17.44
CA ARG A 517 -8.60 0.20 17.16
C ARG A 517 -9.17 -0.76 18.22
N PHE A 518 -8.32 -1.49 18.95
CA PHE A 518 -8.74 -2.43 19.99
C PHE A 518 -8.84 -1.80 21.39
N GLU A 519 -8.48 -0.53 21.51
CA GLU A 519 -8.48 0.22 22.76
C GLU A 519 -9.47 1.38 22.77
N ASN A 520 -10.06 1.68 21.61
CA ASN A 520 -10.92 2.84 21.42
C ASN A 520 -12.22 2.66 22.23
N PRO A 521 -12.59 3.60 23.13
CA PRO A 521 -13.80 3.48 23.93
C PRO A 521 -15.08 3.62 23.10
N HIS A 522 -14.97 4.07 21.86
CA HIS A 522 -16.09 4.25 20.95
C HIS A 522 -16.10 3.14 19.90
N LYS A 523 -17.29 2.69 19.52
CA LYS A 523 -17.45 1.88 18.30
C LYS A 523 -17.00 2.67 17.09
N THR A 524 -16.28 2.02 16.19
CA THR A 524 -15.74 2.64 14.97
C THR A 524 -15.87 1.72 13.78
N THR A 525 -15.74 2.27 12.58
CA THR A 525 -15.83 1.48 11.34
C THR A 525 -14.59 1.61 10.48
N VAL A 526 -14.33 0.58 9.67
CA VAL A 526 -13.28 0.57 8.65
C VAL A 526 -13.78 -0.12 7.38
N GLU A 527 -13.13 0.16 6.26
CA GLU A 527 -13.37 -0.44 4.96
C GLU A 527 -12.13 -1.21 4.48
N SER A 528 -12.33 -2.48 4.10
CA SER A 528 -11.29 -3.33 3.51
C SER A 528 -11.02 -2.96 2.04
N GLY A 529 -9.94 -3.52 1.46
CA GLY A 529 -9.62 -3.35 0.03
C GLY A 529 -10.65 -3.98 -0.93
N ASN A 530 -11.52 -4.85 -0.41
CA ASN A 530 -12.56 -5.55 -1.17
C ASN A 530 -13.93 -4.84 -1.10
N ASN A 531 -13.95 -3.54 -0.74
CA ASN A 531 -15.17 -2.75 -0.55
C ASN A 531 -16.08 -3.25 0.60
N PHE A 532 -15.52 -3.86 1.64
CA PHE A 532 -16.30 -4.40 2.76
C PHE A 532 -16.16 -3.55 4.02
N VAL A 533 -17.27 -3.05 4.55
CA VAL A 533 -17.32 -2.21 5.77
C VAL A 533 -17.50 -3.09 6.99
N ARG A 534 -16.64 -2.91 8.00
CA ARG A 534 -16.62 -3.66 9.26
C ARG A 534 -16.86 -2.74 10.46
N LEU A 535 -17.55 -3.28 11.47
CA LEU A 535 -17.79 -2.61 12.75
C LEU A 535 -16.82 -3.14 13.81
N ASN A 536 -16.14 -2.22 14.48
CA ASN A 536 -15.27 -2.49 15.62
C ASN A 536 -16.00 -2.16 16.91
N ASP A 537 -16.01 -3.11 17.84
CA ASP A 537 -16.54 -2.89 19.20
C ASP A 537 -15.64 -1.93 20.00
N GLU A 538 -16.20 -1.35 21.06
CA GLU A 538 -15.44 -0.62 22.07
C GLU A 538 -14.39 -1.49 22.75
N GLY A 539 -13.27 -0.86 23.12
CA GLY A 539 -12.11 -1.49 23.73
C GLY A 539 -11.61 -0.74 24.95
N LYS A 540 -10.53 -1.27 25.54
CA LYS A 540 -9.86 -0.64 26.69
C LYS A 540 -8.35 -0.76 26.55
N THR A 541 -7.64 0.36 26.71
CA THR A 541 -6.18 0.34 26.75
C THR A 541 -5.65 -0.48 27.92
N HIS A 542 -4.54 -1.16 27.68
CA HIS A 542 -3.79 -1.85 28.72
C HIS A 542 -2.80 -0.95 29.46
N LEU A 543 -2.56 0.26 28.94
CA LEU A 543 -1.62 1.18 29.54
C LEU A 543 -2.22 1.71 30.85
N LYS A 544 -1.41 1.70 31.91
CA LYS A 544 -1.79 2.24 33.22
C LYS A 544 -1.27 3.67 33.32
N ASN A 545 -2.09 4.57 33.88
CA ASN A 545 -1.75 5.98 34.06
C ASN A 545 -1.30 6.68 32.76
N ALA A 546 -1.86 6.28 31.63
CA ALA A 546 -1.57 6.88 30.34
C ALA A 546 -2.53 8.02 30.04
N ASP A 547 -2.01 9.04 29.38
CA ASP A 547 -2.68 10.26 28.99
C ASP A 547 -2.89 10.20 27.47
N LEU A 548 -3.92 9.44 27.07
CA LEU A 548 -4.27 9.13 25.67
C LEU A 548 -5.58 9.80 25.29
N ILE A 549 -5.76 10.09 24.01
CA ILE A 549 -7.04 10.58 23.47
C ILE A 549 -7.52 9.74 22.29
N PRO A 550 -8.84 9.51 22.13
CA PRO A 550 -9.40 9.05 20.86
C PRO A 550 -9.21 10.10 19.76
N GLU A 551 -8.87 9.66 18.54
CA GLU A 551 -8.69 10.56 17.39
C GLU A 551 -9.96 11.41 17.12
N VAL A 552 -11.14 10.81 17.27
CA VAL A 552 -12.45 11.49 17.11
C VAL A 552 -12.61 12.63 18.11
N GLU A 553 -12.22 12.42 19.37
CA GLU A 553 -12.34 13.46 20.41
C GLU A 553 -11.38 14.62 20.15
N PHE A 554 -10.14 14.32 19.76
CA PHE A 554 -9.17 15.37 19.41
C PHE A 554 -9.64 16.21 18.21
N LEU A 555 -10.07 15.55 17.13
CA LEU A 555 -10.48 16.23 15.90
C LEU A 555 -11.75 17.07 16.11
N THR A 556 -12.73 16.56 16.86
CA THR A 556 -13.97 17.30 17.15
C THR A 556 -13.73 18.51 18.04
N GLU A 557 -12.90 18.39 19.08
CA GLU A 557 -12.56 19.53 19.94
C GLU A 557 -11.73 20.58 19.19
N LEU A 558 -10.76 20.17 18.38
CA LEU A 558 -9.99 21.09 17.55
C LEU A 558 -10.90 21.80 16.54
N ALA A 559 -11.77 21.07 15.83
CA ALA A 559 -12.70 21.64 14.87
C ALA A 559 -13.67 22.63 15.52
N HIS A 560 -14.20 22.31 16.70
CA HIS A 560 -15.03 23.22 17.48
C HIS A 560 -14.31 24.54 17.82
N ARG A 561 -13.04 24.46 18.24
CA ARG A 561 -12.25 25.66 18.58
C ARG A 561 -11.99 26.56 17.38
N ILE A 562 -11.80 25.98 16.20
CA ILE A 562 -11.51 26.73 14.96
C ILE A 562 -12.79 27.28 14.35
N HIS A 563 -13.88 26.49 14.31
CA HIS A 563 -15.08 26.78 13.53
C HIS A 563 -16.30 27.23 14.37
N GLY A 564 -16.30 27.02 15.67
CA GLY A 564 -17.44 27.31 16.55
C GLY A 564 -18.49 26.19 16.58
N GLU A 565 -19.77 26.56 16.67
CA GLU A 565 -20.91 25.63 16.80
C GLU A 565 -21.84 25.59 15.56
N TYR A 566 -21.69 26.55 14.65
CA TYR A 566 -22.51 26.67 13.43
C TYR A 566 -21.60 26.71 12.19
N PRO A 567 -21.95 26.04 11.08
CA PRO A 567 -23.17 25.26 10.82
C PRO A 567 -23.12 23.80 11.31
N VAL A 568 -21.98 23.36 11.85
CA VAL A 568 -21.78 21.98 12.34
C VAL A 568 -21.61 21.99 13.85
N ASP A 569 -22.44 21.24 14.57
CA ASP A 569 -22.23 20.95 15.98
C ASP A 569 -21.13 19.89 16.15
N TRP A 570 -19.89 20.37 16.18
CA TRP A 570 -18.71 19.52 16.30
C TRP A 570 -18.68 18.70 17.59
N ARG A 571 -19.25 19.20 18.69
CA ARG A 571 -19.24 18.49 19.97
C ARG A 571 -20.22 17.32 19.97
N GLN A 572 -21.35 17.45 19.28
CA GLN A 572 -22.25 16.31 19.03
C GLN A 572 -21.54 15.19 18.27
N LEU A 573 -20.65 15.53 17.34
CA LEU A 573 -19.87 14.55 16.57
C LEU A 573 -18.82 13.80 17.42
N ARG A 574 -18.69 14.06 18.73
CA ARG A 574 -17.91 13.17 19.61
C ARG A 574 -18.52 11.77 19.71
N ASP A 575 -19.83 11.66 19.55
CA ASP A 575 -20.52 10.37 19.45
C ASP A 575 -20.41 9.83 18.02
N THR A 576 -19.66 8.73 17.88
CA THR A 576 -19.38 8.09 16.60
C THR A 576 -20.64 7.56 15.90
N LYS A 577 -21.73 7.32 16.64
CA LYS A 577 -23.02 6.94 16.05
C LYS A 577 -23.62 8.08 15.23
N PHE A 578 -23.51 9.32 15.70
CA PHE A 578 -23.95 10.48 14.92
C PHE A 578 -23.08 10.67 13.68
N ILE A 579 -21.76 10.45 13.78
CA ILE A 579 -20.88 10.49 12.60
C ILE A 579 -21.34 9.44 11.57
N ARG A 580 -21.61 8.20 11.98
CA ARG A 580 -22.08 7.14 11.05
C ARG A 580 -23.41 7.48 10.39
N LYS A 581 -24.36 8.06 11.13
CA LYS A 581 -25.61 8.57 10.55
C LYS A 581 -25.37 9.65 9.51
N LEU A 582 -24.43 10.57 9.78
CA LEU A 582 -24.05 11.60 8.82
C LEU A 582 -23.35 11.00 7.59
N ILE A 583 -22.47 10.01 7.77
CA ILE A 583 -21.84 9.26 6.65
C ILE A 583 -22.92 8.60 5.79
N ALA A 584 -23.92 7.95 6.39
CA ALA A 584 -25.02 7.30 5.67
C ALA A 584 -25.81 8.28 4.79
N GLN A 585 -25.89 9.55 5.19
CA GLN A 585 -26.59 10.61 4.46
C GLN A 585 -25.72 11.31 3.42
N THR A 586 -24.39 11.23 3.55
CA THR A 586 -23.46 12.07 2.77
C THR A 586 -22.56 11.28 1.83
N VAL A 587 -22.28 10.01 2.10
CA VAL A 587 -21.36 9.17 1.33
C VAL A 587 -22.14 8.12 0.52
N PRO A 588 -22.14 8.20 -0.83
CA PRO A 588 -22.88 7.23 -1.66
C PRO A 588 -22.42 5.77 -1.46
N GLY A 589 -23.39 4.87 -1.28
CA GLY A 589 -23.18 3.43 -1.07
C GLY A 589 -22.95 3.03 0.40
N TYR A 590 -22.96 3.99 1.32
CA TYR A 590 -22.77 3.78 2.76
C TYR A 590 -24.08 3.80 3.55
N GLU A 591 -25.25 3.78 2.92
CA GLU A 591 -26.55 3.97 3.58
C GLU A 591 -26.76 2.97 4.74
N LYS A 592 -26.30 1.71 4.57
CA LYS A 592 -26.34 0.66 5.61
C LYS A 592 -25.53 1.00 6.88
N ILE A 593 -24.53 1.88 6.81
CA ILE A 593 -23.71 2.25 7.99
C ILE A 593 -24.54 3.00 9.05
N GLY A 594 -25.65 3.63 8.67
CA GLY A 594 -26.48 4.42 9.58
C GLY A 594 -27.23 3.60 10.62
N THR A 595 -27.38 2.29 10.39
CA THR A 595 -28.06 1.33 11.29
C THR A 595 -27.11 0.23 11.80
N ILE A 596 -25.81 0.33 11.52
CA ILE A 596 -24.84 -0.74 11.81
C ILE A 596 -24.65 -0.95 13.32
N ASP A 597 -24.87 0.08 14.13
CA ASP A 597 -24.80 -0.01 15.60
C ASP A 597 -25.87 -0.95 16.17
N GLU A 598 -27.07 -0.91 15.59
CA GLU A 598 -28.22 -1.74 15.97
C GLU A 598 -28.15 -3.14 15.33
N THR A 599 -27.87 -3.20 14.02
CA THR A 599 -27.96 -4.46 13.26
C THR A 599 -26.71 -5.32 13.40
N LYS A 600 -25.54 -4.69 13.65
CA LYS A 600 -24.21 -5.30 13.55
C LYS A 600 -23.94 -5.95 12.18
N GLU A 601 -24.71 -5.60 11.16
CA GLU A 601 -24.59 -6.14 9.81
C GLU A 601 -23.47 -5.42 9.06
N GLU A 602 -22.34 -6.10 8.92
CA GLU A 602 -21.24 -5.70 8.04
C GLU A 602 -21.63 -5.92 6.57
N PHE A 603 -21.14 -5.10 5.64
CA PHE A 603 -21.65 -5.09 4.28
C PHE A 603 -20.62 -4.75 3.21
N THR A 604 -20.82 -5.30 2.01
CA THR A 604 -20.17 -4.84 0.78
C THR A 604 -20.84 -3.56 0.30
N ILE A 605 -20.05 -2.54 -0.04
CA ILE A 605 -20.55 -1.24 -0.50
C ILE A 605 -21.23 -1.39 -1.86
N GLY A 606 -22.45 -0.88 -1.97
CA GLY A 606 -23.27 -0.96 -3.17
C GLY A 606 -22.64 -0.26 -4.38
N GLY A 607 -22.88 -0.82 -5.58
CA GLY A 607 -22.47 -0.21 -6.86
C GLY A 607 -20.96 -0.20 -7.14
N ARG A 608 -20.14 -0.89 -6.34
CA ARG A 608 -18.69 -1.00 -6.57
C ARG A 608 -18.26 -2.30 -7.22
N ILE A 609 -19.01 -3.38 -6.98
CA ILE A 609 -18.82 -4.68 -7.62
C ILE A 609 -19.57 -4.66 -8.95
N ILE A 610 -18.90 -5.06 -10.04
CA ILE A 610 -19.44 -4.98 -11.39
C ILE A 610 -19.62 -6.40 -11.95
N ASN A 611 -20.76 -7.01 -11.63
CA ASN A 611 -21.14 -8.37 -12.06
C ASN A 611 -22.00 -8.39 -13.34
N THR A 612 -22.25 -7.23 -13.94
CA THR A 612 -22.90 -7.09 -15.25
C THR A 612 -22.12 -6.04 -16.05
N PRO A 613 -22.11 -6.09 -17.40
CA PRO A 613 -21.32 -5.16 -18.22
C PRO A 613 -21.98 -3.78 -18.34
N HIS A 614 -22.37 -3.22 -17.19
CA HIS A 614 -22.91 -1.88 -17.05
C HIS A 614 -21.99 -1.09 -16.13
N PHE A 615 -21.41 -0.02 -16.67
CA PHE A 615 -20.39 0.77 -15.98
C PHE A 615 -20.97 2.11 -15.50
N PRO A 616 -20.56 2.60 -14.32
CA PRO A 616 -20.93 3.94 -13.82
C PRO A 616 -20.21 5.07 -14.57
N THR A 617 -20.21 5.02 -15.91
CA THR A 617 -19.74 6.04 -16.83
C THR A 617 -20.95 6.75 -17.46
N GLU A 618 -20.74 7.91 -18.09
CA GLU A 618 -21.83 8.75 -18.62
C GLU A 618 -22.74 8.04 -19.64
N ASN A 619 -22.19 7.06 -20.37
CA ASN A 619 -22.89 6.30 -21.42
C ASN A 619 -23.08 4.81 -21.06
N GLY A 620 -22.72 4.40 -19.85
CA GLY A 620 -22.81 3.01 -19.41
C GLY A 620 -21.73 2.06 -19.95
N LYS A 621 -20.75 2.54 -20.74
CA LYS A 621 -19.68 1.75 -21.37
C LYS A 621 -18.32 1.95 -20.70
N ALA A 622 -17.46 0.93 -20.74
CA ALA A 622 -16.07 1.05 -20.31
C ALA A 622 -15.22 1.75 -21.37
N LYS A 623 -14.20 2.51 -20.96
CA LYS A 623 -13.28 3.20 -21.87
C LYS A 623 -11.95 2.44 -21.95
N MET A 624 -11.46 2.23 -23.16
CA MET A 624 -10.16 1.65 -23.43
C MET A 624 -9.17 2.74 -23.87
N PHE A 625 -7.90 2.57 -23.50
CA PHE A 625 -6.87 3.58 -23.74
C PHE A 625 -5.63 2.96 -24.39
N VAL A 626 -5.11 3.59 -25.44
CA VAL A 626 -3.81 3.20 -26.01
C VAL A 626 -2.71 3.48 -24.99
N THR A 627 -1.85 2.50 -24.75
CA THR A 627 -0.68 2.62 -23.86
C THR A 627 0.58 2.75 -24.69
N LEU A 628 1.31 3.85 -24.51
CA LEU A 628 2.55 4.11 -25.24
C LEU A 628 3.68 3.20 -24.76
N LEU A 629 4.61 2.87 -25.65
CA LEU A 629 5.83 2.15 -25.28
C LEU A 629 6.66 3.00 -24.29
N PRO A 630 7.01 2.45 -23.12
CA PRO A 630 7.78 3.19 -22.12
C PRO A 630 9.25 3.30 -22.53
N GLN A 631 9.90 4.41 -22.17
CA GLN A 631 11.34 4.57 -22.30
C GLN A 631 12.04 3.99 -21.07
N LEU A 632 12.62 2.79 -21.21
CA LEU A 632 13.22 2.06 -20.10
C LEU A 632 14.76 2.08 -20.10
N THR A 633 15.41 2.92 -20.90
CA THR A 633 16.88 2.99 -20.93
C THR A 633 17.44 3.45 -19.57
N LEU A 634 18.42 2.70 -19.04
CA LEU A 634 19.17 3.12 -17.86
C LEU A 634 20.29 4.09 -18.27
N PRO A 635 20.61 5.09 -17.43
CA PRO A 635 21.72 6.00 -17.67
C PRO A 635 23.08 5.27 -17.61
N ASP A 636 24.09 5.83 -18.29
CA ASP A 636 25.47 5.36 -18.19
C ASP A 636 26.07 5.67 -16.79
N ARG A 637 27.08 4.89 -16.38
CA ARG A 637 27.81 5.10 -15.11
C ARG A 637 28.37 6.52 -14.94
N LYS A 638 28.69 7.22 -16.03
CA LYS A 638 29.12 8.63 -16.03
C LYS A 638 28.08 9.56 -15.41
N ALA A 639 26.78 9.25 -15.54
CA ALA A 639 25.70 10.03 -14.92
C ALA A 639 25.75 9.99 -13.38
N PHE A 640 26.44 9.01 -12.79
CA PHE A 640 26.66 8.90 -11.36
C PHE A 640 28.02 9.46 -10.92
N GLY A 641 28.75 10.13 -11.82
CA GLY A 641 30.08 10.68 -11.56
C GLY A 641 31.17 9.62 -11.37
N ALA A 642 30.96 8.41 -11.90
CA ALA A 642 31.95 7.33 -11.86
C ALA A 642 33.00 7.52 -12.97
N SER A 643 34.27 7.17 -12.69
CA SER A 643 35.32 7.14 -13.71
C SER A 643 35.19 5.87 -14.56
N GLU A 644 35.83 5.84 -15.73
CA GLU A 644 35.81 4.64 -16.59
C GLU A 644 36.52 3.44 -15.95
N GLN A 645 37.38 3.69 -14.95
CA GLN A 645 38.09 2.67 -14.20
C GLN A 645 37.26 2.12 -13.02
N THR A 646 36.19 2.81 -12.61
CA THR A 646 35.33 2.32 -11.52
C THR A 646 34.56 1.10 -12.01
N GLN A 647 34.93 -0.06 -11.46
CA GLN A 647 34.31 -1.34 -11.73
C GLN A 647 32.95 -1.42 -11.02
N GLY A 648 31.89 -1.71 -11.77
CA GLY A 648 30.54 -1.76 -11.27
C GLY A 648 29.50 -1.87 -12.39
N ILE A 649 28.23 -1.78 -12.02
CA ILE A 649 27.10 -1.92 -12.95
C ILE A 649 25.97 -0.96 -12.59
N VAL A 650 25.26 -0.47 -13.61
CA VAL A 650 24.01 0.26 -13.43
C VAL A 650 22.84 -0.70 -13.53
N VAL A 651 21.97 -0.70 -12.52
CA VAL A 651 20.79 -1.57 -12.45
C VAL A 651 19.53 -0.77 -12.15
N ALA A 652 18.37 -1.34 -12.52
CA ALA A 652 17.06 -0.87 -12.11
C ALA A 652 16.75 -1.36 -10.68
N LEU A 653 16.93 -0.49 -9.69
CA LEU A 653 16.65 -0.81 -8.30
C LEU A 653 15.14 -0.78 -8.02
N ILE A 654 14.66 -1.86 -7.42
CA ILE A 654 13.33 -2.04 -6.88
C ILE A 654 13.41 -1.83 -5.37
N THR A 655 12.69 -0.84 -4.84
CA THR A 655 12.55 -0.71 -3.39
C THR A 655 11.37 -1.56 -2.89
N ALA A 656 11.56 -2.29 -1.80
CA ALA A 656 10.55 -3.24 -1.31
C ALA A 656 10.45 -3.28 0.22
N ARG A 657 9.45 -4.01 0.72
CA ARG A 657 9.32 -4.40 2.13
C ARG A 657 10.03 -5.73 2.35
N SER A 658 10.65 -5.89 3.51
CA SER A 658 11.10 -7.21 3.98
C SER A 658 9.95 -8.04 4.55
N TYR A 659 10.17 -9.35 4.71
CA TYR A 659 9.25 -10.29 5.34
C TYR A 659 8.91 -10.01 6.82
N ALA A 660 9.60 -9.10 7.52
CA ALA A 660 9.25 -8.75 8.89
C ALA A 660 9.12 -7.23 9.06
N GLN A 661 8.27 -6.64 8.24
CA GLN A 661 8.02 -5.21 8.10
C GLN A 661 6.55 -4.92 7.75
N HIS A 662 5.95 -3.90 8.36
CA HIS A 662 4.66 -3.37 7.95
C HIS A 662 4.78 -1.89 7.59
N ASN A 663 4.64 -1.60 6.30
CA ASN A 663 4.96 -0.28 5.75
C ASN A 663 6.37 0.17 6.16
N THR A 664 6.55 1.28 6.88
CA THR A 664 7.87 1.74 7.35
C THR A 664 8.29 1.09 8.67
N VAL A 665 7.43 0.31 9.33
CA VAL A 665 7.73 -0.29 10.64
C VAL A 665 8.43 -1.63 10.45
N VAL A 666 9.62 -1.78 10.99
CA VAL A 666 10.43 -3.01 10.92
C VAL A 666 10.29 -3.80 12.23
N TYR A 667 9.95 -5.08 12.14
CA TYR A 667 9.83 -6.01 13.26
C TYR A 667 11.07 -6.91 13.41
N GLN A 668 11.67 -7.32 12.29
CA GLN A 668 12.93 -8.09 12.26
C GLN A 668 13.84 -7.58 11.13
N ILE A 669 15.15 -7.77 11.32
CA ILE A 669 16.19 -7.26 10.41
C ILE A 669 16.42 -8.16 9.20
N GLU A 670 16.20 -9.46 9.34
CA GLU A 670 16.41 -10.45 8.29
C GLU A 670 15.16 -10.61 7.40
N ASP A 671 15.37 -10.99 6.14
CA ASP A 671 14.34 -11.48 5.23
C ASP A 671 14.69 -12.91 4.81
N LYS A 672 14.17 -13.88 5.57
CA LYS A 672 14.43 -15.31 5.36
C LYS A 672 13.98 -15.79 3.99
N TYR A 673 12.91 -15.23 3.41
CA TYR A 673 12.39 -15.71 2.12
C TYR A 673 13.31 -15.39 0.95
N ARG A 674 14.17 -14.38 1.10
CA ARG A 674 15.13 -13.96 0.09
C ARG A 674 16.58 -14.24 0.49
N GLY A 675 16.81 -14.91 1.64
CA GLY A 675 18.16 -15.15 2.16
C GLY A 675 18.92 -13.87 2.51
N MET A 676 18.23 -12.79 2.89
CA MET A 676 18.88 -11.51 3.21
C MET A 676 19.07 -11.40 4.74
N PRO A 677 20.31 -11.46 5.26
CA PRO A 677 20.57 -11.61 6.70
C PRO A 677 20.31 -10.33 7.51
N HIS A 678 20.34 -9.18 6.85
CA HIS A 678 20.10 -7.87 7.45
C HIS A 678 19.51 -6.91 6.42
N ARG A 679 19.31 -5.63 6.78
CA ARG A 679 18.67 -4.65 5.89
C ARG A 679 19.64 -3.84 5.03
N ASN A 680 20.92 -3.75 5.40
CA ASN A 680 21.94 -3.05 4.61
C ASN A 680 22.55 -3.95 3.53
N CYS A 681 21.70 -4.51 2.67
CA CYS A 681 22.10 -5.37 1.58
C CYS A 681 21.29 -5.09 0.31
N ILE A 682 21.82 -5.55 -0.81
CA ILE A 682 21.23 -5.47 -2.14
C ILE A 682 21.13 -6.89 -2.71
N LEU A 683 19.92 -7.28 -3.11
CA LEU A 683 19.67 -8.56 -3.77
C LEU A 683 19.94 -8.40 -5.27
N MET A 684 20.86 -9.19 -5.83
CA MET A 684 21.30 -9.08 -7.22
C MET A 684 21.37 -10.44 -7.93
N ASN A 685 21.18 -10.43 -9.25
CA ASN A 685 21.35 -11.60 -10.08
C ASN A 685 22.83 -11.93 -10.29
N ARG A 686 23.19 -13.22 -10.27
CA ARG A 686 24.57 -13.68 -10.52
C ARG A 686 25.17 -13.20 -11.83
N ILE A 687 24.41 -13.16 -12.92
CA ILE A 687 24.89 -12.70 -14.24
C ILE A 687 25.37 -11.24 -14.17
N ASP A 688 24.65 -10.40 -13.43
CA ASP A 688 25.02 -9.00 -13.25
C ASP A 688 26.29 -8.85 -12.40
N LEU A 689 26.44 -9.69 -11.37
CA LEU A 689 27.63 -9.73 -10.54
C LEU A 689 28.86 -10.16 -11.36
N GLU A 690 28.73 -11.22 -12.16
CA GLU A 690 29.80 -11.71 -13.03
C GLU A 690 30.21 -10.66 -14.07
N LYS A 691 29.23 -10.01 -14.72
CA LYS A 691 29.48 -8.90 -15.67
C LYS A 691 30.19 -7.72 -15.02
N ALA A 692 29.84 -7.40 -13.77
CA ALA A 692 30.46 -6.34 -13.01
C ALA A 692 31.80 -6.76 -12.37
N GLY A 693 32.16 -8.05 -12.40
CA GLY A 693 33.25 -8.65 -11.63
C GLY A 693 33.13 -8.43 -10.12
N LEU A 694 31.90 -8.35 -9.62
CA LEU A 694 31.55 -8.29 -8.20
C LEU A 694 31.26 -9.71 -7.68
N LYS A 695 31.38 -9.92 -6.38
CA LYS A 695 31.15 -11.22 -5.73
C LYS A 695 30.03 -11.14 -4.71
N GLU A 696 29.38 -12.27 -4.46
CA GLU A 696 28.46 -12.41 -3.33
C GLU A 696 29.17 -12.08 -2.00
N HIS A 697 28.43 -11.48 -1.06
CA HIS A 697 28.89 -10.95 0.22
C HIS A 697 29.92 -9.81 0.15
N GLN A 698 30.33 -9.38 -1.05
CA GLN A 698 31.17 -8.20 -1.21
C GLN A 698 30.43 -6.96 -0.73
N ARG A 699 31.15 -6.08 -0.01
CA ARG A 699 30.66 -4.78 0.42
C ARG A 699 30.88 -3.75 -0.68
N VAL A 700 29.80 -3.08 -1.06
CA VAL A 700 29.76 -2.12 -2.17
C VAL A 700 29.12 -0.80 -1.77
N THR A 701 29.28 0.19 -2.63
CA THR A 701 28.50 1.42 -2.60
C THR A 701 27.37 1.32 -3.63
N VAL A 702 26.15 1.68 -3.20
CA VAL A 702 24.99 1.85 -4.07
C VAL A 702 24.66 3.33 -4.16
N LYS A 703 24.86 3.91 -5.34
CA LYS A 703 24.67 5.34 -5.59
C LYS A 703 23.48 5.58 -6.52
N GLY A 704 22.53 6.39 -6.06
CA GLY A 704 21.45 6.92 -6.88
C GLY A 704 21.70 8.37 -7.29
N ASN A 705 20.65 9.06 -7.72
CA ASN A 705 20.71 10.46 -8.16
C ASN A 705 20.64 11.49 -7.02
N ALA A 706 20.30 11.09 -5.79
CA ALA A 706 20.22 12.00 -4.64
C ALA A 706 21.30 11.74 -3.58
N GLY A 707 21.78 10.49 -3.49
CA GLY A 707 22.74 10.10 -2.47
C GLY A 707 23.33 8.71 -2.73
N LYS A 708 24.00 8.17 -1.70
CA LYS A 708 24.55 6.82 -1.73
C LYS A 708 24.39 6.12 -0.38
N LEU A 709 24.38 4.80 -0.42
CA LEU A 709 24.58 3.94 0.74
C LEU A 709 25.90 3.18 0.58
N GLU A 710 26.71 3.16 1.62
CA GLU A 710 28.01 2.50 1.65
C GLU A 710 27.92 1.20 2.46
N ASN A 711 28.91 0.33 2.28
CA ASN A 711 29.03 -0.95 2.98
C ASN A 711 27.80 -1.85 2.82
N VAL A 712 27.11 -1.72 1.69
CA VAL A 712 25.96 -2.54 1.34
C VAL A 712 26.46 -3.93 0.95
N GLU A 713 25.93 -4.97 1.58
CA GLU A 713 26.28 -6.35 1.20
C GLU A 713 25.56 -6.78 -0.06
N ILE A 714 26.28 -7.40 -0.99
CA ILE A 714 25.67 -8.10 -2.12
C ILE A 714 25.15 -9.46 -1.65
N ILE A 715 23.87 -9.73 -1.94
CA ILE A 715 23.24 -11.04 -1.70
C ILE A 715 22.77 -11.58 -3.05
N HIS A 716 23.09 -12.83 -3.34
CA HIS A 716 22.58 -13.47 -4.56
C HIS A 716 21.08 -13.71 -4.44
N GLY A 717 20.33 -13.53 -5.54
CA GLY A 717 18.93 -13.91 -5.58
C GLY A 717 18.32 -14.01 -6.97
N ALA A 718 17.14 -14.63 -7.01
CA ALA A 718 16.31 -14.87 -8.18
C ALA A 718 15.64 -13.59 -8.72
N VAL A 719 16.45 -12.59 -9.05
CA VAL A 719 16.04 -11.29 -9.58
C VAL A 719 16.31 -11.27 -11.08
N ARG A 720 15.44 -10.60 -11.85
CA ARG A 720 15.67 -10.35 -13.28
C ARG A 720 17.04 -9.69 -13.52
N PRO A 721 17.87 -10.19 -14.46
CA PRO A 721 19.10 -9.50 -14.85
C PRO A 721 18.87 -8.04 -15.25
N GLY A 722 19.76 -7.16 -14.82
CA GLY A 722 19.64 -5.70 -14.93
C GLY A 722 18.76 -5.06 -13.84
N ALA A 723 18.21 -5.84 -12.90
CA ALA A 723 17.43 -5.34 -11.77
C ALA A 723 18.03 -5.79 -10.43
N ALA A 724 17.70 -5.05 -9.37
CA ALA A 724 18.13 -5.37 -8.00
C ALA A 724 17.03 -4.99 -6.99
N LEU A 725 17.13 -5.46 -5.75
CA LEU A 725 16.20 -5.10 -4.68
C LEU A 725 16.92 -4.60 -3.41
N MET A 726 16.37 -3.56 -2.80
CA MET A 726 16.74 -3.07 -1.47
C MET A 726 15.50 -2.68 -0.65
N PHE A 727 15.65 -2.60 0.67
CA PHE A 727 14.55 -2.29 1.57
C PHE A 727 14.41 -0.79 1.88
N TYR A 728 13.16 -0.32 1.92
CA TYR A 728 12.82 0.99 2.48
C TYR A 728 12.38 0.83 3.95
N PRO A 729 12.48 1.86 4.82
CA PRO A 729 12.73 3.27 4.49
C PRO A 729 14.20 3.63 4.23
N GLU A 730 15.16 2.77 4.56
CA GLU A 730 16.60 3.09 4.57
C GLU A 730 17.10 3.54 3.19
N VAL A 731 16.69 2.85 2.13
CA VAL A 731 17.12 3.15 0.77
C VAL A 731 16.56 4.47 0.21
N ASN A 732 15.53 5.07 0.82
CA ASN A 732 14.92 6.29 0.30
C ASN A 732 15.89 7.50 0.25
N VAL A 733 17.02 7.45 0.96
CA VAL A 733 18.03 8.51 0.95
C VAL A 733 18.79 8.64 -0.39
N ILE A 734 18.82 7.60 -1.23
CA ILE A 734 19.71 7.59 -2.40
C ILE A 734 19.07 8.18 -3.66
N PHE A 735 17.75 8.42 -3.67
CA PHE A 735 17.07 8.80 -4.91
C PHE A 735 15.96 9.85 -4.78
N ASN A 736 15.90 10.68 -5.82
CA ASN A 736 14.76 11.52 -6.17
C ASN A 736 13.96 10.77 -7.22
N ALA A 737 12.78 10.29 -6.83
CA ALA A 737 11.94 9.52 -7.73
C ALA A 737 11.24 10.42 -8.75
N GLN A 738 11.26 10.00 -10.02
CA GLN A 738 10.30 10.53 -10.99
C GLN A 738 8.87 10.13 -10.59
N VAL A 739 7.87 10.86 -11.06
CA VAL A 739 6.45 10.60 -10.73
C VAL A 739 5.65 10.25 -11.97
N ASP A 740 4.60 9.45 -11.81
CA ASP A 740 3.53 9.38 -12.81
C ASP A 740 2.83 10.74 -12.87
N LYS A 741 2.90 11.41 -14.03
CA LYS A 741 2.39 12.78 -14.20
C LYS A 741 0.88 12.90 -14.02
N ARG A 742 0.12 11.82 -14.17
CA ARG A 742 -1.35 11.81 -14.01
C ARG A 742 -1.76 11.57 -12.56
N ALA A 743 -0.99 10.76 -11.83
CA ALA A 743 -1.35 10.31 -10.48
C ALA A 743 -0.48 10.92 -9.34
N GLY A 744 0.67 11.50 -9.64
CA GLY A 744 1.62 12.04 -8.67
C GLY A 744 2.45 10.98 -7.91
N THR A 745 2.24 9.69 -8.19
CA THR A 745 2.90 8.60 -7.47
C THR A 745 4.37 8.46 -7.87
N PRO A 746 5.31 8.39 -6.91
CA PRO A 746 6.72 8.21 -7.22
C PRO A 746 7.09 6.82 -7.75
N ALA A 747 8.08 6.77 -8.64
CA ALA A 747 8.62 5.58 -9.26
C ALA A 747 9.62 4.85 -8.35
N TYR A 748 9.09 4.14 -7.34
CA TYR A 748 9.89 3.37 -6.37
C TYR A 748 10.42 2.04 -6.90
N LYS A 749 9.89 1.55 -8.03
CA LYS A 749 10.14 0.19 -8.55
C LYS A 749 11.08 0.15 -9.74
N ARG A 750 11.62 1.31 -10.15
CA ARG A 750 12.63 1.44 -11.19
C ARG A 750 13.50 2.66 -10.92
N VAL A 751 14.36 2.57 -9.93
CA VAL A 751 15.33 3.63 -9.59
C VAL A 751 16.68 3.27 -10.22
N PRO A 752 17.22 4.07 -11.15
CA PRO A 752 18.57 3.84 -11.65
C PRO A 752 19.60 4.00 -10.52
N VAL A 753 20.42 2.98 -10.30
CA VAL A 753 21.53 3.04 -9.34
C VAL A 753 22.79 2.45 -9.92
N PHE A 754 23.93 3.02 -9.55
CA PHE A 754 25.25 2.46 -9.82
C PHE A 754 25.76 1.71 -8.59
N VAL A 755 26.04 0.42 -8.77
CA VAL A 755 26.58 -0.48 -7.76
C VAL A 755 28.05 -0.74 -8.08
N TYR A 756 28.95 -0.39 -7.17
CA TYR A 756 30.39 -0.48 -7.43
C TYR A 756 31.18 -0.83 -6.17
N ALA A 757 32.33 -1.46 -6.37
CA ALA A 757 33.24 -1.80 -5.28
C ALA A 757 33.74 -0.52 -4.58
N ASN A 758 33.83 -0.58 -3.26
CA ASN A 758 34.35 0.52 -2.43
C ASN A 758 35.81 0.85 -2.75
#